data_AF-G4ZBN5-F1
#
_entry.id   AF-G4ZBN5-F1
#
_cell.length_a   1.000
_cell.length_b   1.000
_cell.length_c   1.000
_cell.angle_alpha   90.00
_cell.angle_beta   90.00
_cell.angle_gamma   90.00
#
_symmetry.space_group_name_H-M   'P 1'
#
loop_
_entity.id
_entity.type
_entity.pdbx_description
1 polymer ?
#
loop_
_entity_poly.entity_id
_entity_poly.type
_entity_poly.pdbx_seq_one_letter_code
_entity_poly.pdbx_strand_id
1 'polypeptide(L)'
;MVGAARDVVVLGGGISGLTLAYFLRQALPKAAADATRIRVLDASSVSGGWVRTARREGFLFEEGPRGFRPSRNGAEMLRLVEQLQLQSQMQAVGPAAQARYILRDGKVEKVPGSLLELARWPLTLAVARAALRELFVKRGTMEDESIYKWTARRFSPVVAERLLDPMASGIFGGDIRKLSMRACFPMLVDLERKHGSVVKGMLFGGSSGQDTLLDGTKKSDFVKKHEKSVSVSFADGMSTLMDALADNIKADPMADLLLNTKVTRLAVHGHNNGSTKGPSFVVESKDPVSGEIREPIKASHVFSTIPACYLAPAVKDSAPGLAEALSEIKFVGMGMVHVGYNEKVLSTEGFGYLIPTAEREKVLGVVFDSNTFPVQNAEGMMQTRLSVMSGGAHFQEVVSLPEGELERNALDALKRHLGITRKPDYVRAMALTNGIPQYHVGFGQTLQRIEKQAARSAPGLFLGGNSFYGIGLADCVTHSKQLALKYAKMFGEVSPQQAKNELVDAVLAVACAGYLRSLLRNGFAAILEVQATRRSYRRAAAGCRGQCHLERSILSMVGLLDASSTRREASNCVLFLCPSWSVDTVYTVSNSGGSFRKGVFRSSSKPASTSSTLNNQNPAEGSHLVSGSQRVKFHRRPVLPHLQAEPPEVLLAPAFAPPAPPVKRQGPAKSSASPYIAADAVDGNTRSVGIQTAYRDSEAQTDPYTPDYTVQKTANGSTPEIATLGGLSHARGQLPIGQAELELIERNRKKRAFEASLPPMTDEASFLLRKAMLEAQETREWAYREAEIDAFHDQRVALLEQALAEREKENAFLSEQRLEALRQRLLHEKENALESIQQERMAALRKLTKKRAQRQQERGFGASRPERGRDIIAEYANFGSQVYAPVTRDGKAGKIEVRELGIGKPQFLQLDALRELESALPERMLLPAAGKYKPREKSGRTAKERKQAAIEAHLLKMESIIKKSKEQAEGGDSTPETPGQLRQRAPSPLSRRASQRQQTLVRPPTPDYAMGHAADSQEHEVEGAVRLLQKLLRGRAVQNMMFEGKERRAELIAELRAADEQLARQRRHEFELLQGSGTEAIDRVTSAAKTRVEGEVVSEMLDFLSKELSRSREVAKMRAFVIKAAEQRRVREVEEGGRRQAEDLLREREDEVFRRVMQVHQETSRDFVDDVLEEVALEQSHAQALLELRVRSAGVDGIVLQLEDELDTSCCPTSSGSKCVAK
;
A
#
# COMPACT_ATOMS: atom_id res chain seq x y z
N MET A 1 -31.81 -6.83 -1.28
CA MET A 1 -32.04 -8.02 -0.42
C MET A 1 -31.82 -7.70 1.08
N VAL A 2 -32.71 -6.95 1.73
CA VAL A 2 -32.48 -6.44 3.11
C VAL A 2 -33.39 -7.09 4.18
N GLY A 3 -34.48 -7.76 3.80
CA GLY A 3 -35.55 -8.16 4.74
C GLY A 3 -35.49 -9.55 5.40
N ALA A 4 -34.33 -10.22 5.47
CA ALA A 4 -34.24 -11.54 6.11
C ALA A 4 -33.09 -11.58 7.13
N ALA A 5 -33.39 -12.07 8.34
CA ALA A 5 -32.38 -12.33 9.37
C ALA A 5 -31.36 -13.36 8.85
N ARG A 6 -30.07 -13.06 9.00
CA ARG A 6 -28.97 -13.90 8.51
C ARG A 6 -28.14 -14.41 9.67
N ASP A 7 -27.96 -15.73 9.71
CA ASP A 7 -26.90 -16.35 10.51
C ASP A 7 -25.61 -16.43 9.69
N VAL A 8 -24.50 -16.03 10.31
CA VAL A 8 -23.14 -16.16 9.80
C VAL A 8 -22.32 -16.92 10.85
N VAL A 9 -21.64 -17.97 10.44
CA VAL A 9 -20.78 -18.76 11.34
C VAL A 9 -19.31 -18.54 11.00
N VAL A 10 -18.50 -18.28 12.02
CA VAL A 10 -17.03 -18.23 11.93
C VAL A 10 -16.47 -19.46 12.61
N LEU A 11 -15.74 -20.30 11.87
CA LEU A 11 -15.06 -21.47 12.42
C LEU A 11 -13.67 -21.06 12.91
N GLY A 12 -13.40 -21.27 14.20
CA GLY A 12 -12.18 -20.89 14.92
C GLY A 12 -12.32 -19.55 15.63
N GLY A 13 -11.92 -19.51 16.91
CA GLY A 13 -11.79 -18.34 17.79
C GLY A 13 -10.32 -17.95 18.04
N GLY A 14 -9.44 -18.26 17.08
CA GLY A 14 -8.09 -17.69 17.01
C GLY A 14 -8.09 -16.24 16.50
N ILE A 15 -6.90 -15.62 16.40
CA ILE A 15 -6.75 -14.21 15.98
C ILE A 15 -7.53 -13.86 14.70
N SER A 16 -7.52 -14.74 13.68
CA SER A 16 -8.28 -14.52 12.45
C SER A 16 -9.79 -14.55 12.68
N GLY A 17 -10.30 -15.53 13.42
CA GLY A 17 -11.73 -15.65 13.66
C GLY A 17 -12.30 -14.52 14.51
N LEU A 18 -11.62 -14.16 15.60
CA LEU A 18 -12.06 -13.04 16.44
C LEU A 18 -11.98 -11.70 15.70
N THR A 19 -10.88 -11.43 14.99
CA THR A 19 -10.77 -10.17 14.22
C THR A 19 -11.70 -10.14 13.02
N LEU A 20 -11.99 -11.29 12.40
CA LEU A 20 -13.00 -11.36 11.34
C LEU A 20 -14.41 -11.06 11.88
N ALA A 21 -14.82 -11.65 13.01
CA ALA A 21 -16.10 -11.33 13.63
C ALA A 21 -16.18 -9.85 14.00
N TYR A 22 -15.15 -9.31 14.65
CA TYR A 22 -15.02 -7.88 14.99
C TYR A 22 -15.14 -6.96 13.76
N PHE A 23 -14.38 -7.24 12.69
CA PHE A 23 -14.44 -6.42 11.47
C PHE A 23 -15.73 -6.63 10.66
N LEU A 24 -16.38 -7.79 10.72
CA LEU A 24 -17.69 -8.00 10.09
C LEU A 24 -18.75 -7.08 10.73
N ARG A 25 -18.77 -6.97 12.06
CA ARG A 25 -19.66 -6.03 12.78
C ARG A 25 -19.39 -4.58 12.40
N GLN A 26 -18.13 -4.18 12.20
CA GLN A 26 -17.76 -2.82 11.79
C GLN A 26 -17.99 -2.51 10.30
N ALA A 27 -17.84 -3.49 9.42
CA ALA A 27 -17.89 -3.29 7.96
C ALA A 27 -19.32 -3.34 7.41
N LEU A 28 -20.22 -4.07 8.04
CA LEU A 28 -21.61 -4.18 7.60
C LEU A 28 -22.37 -2.84 7.80
N PRO A 29 -23.19 -2.41 6.83
CA PRO A 29 -24.13 -1.30 7.04
C PRO A 29 -25.03 -1.57 8.25
N LYS A 30 -25.36 -0.54 9.04
CA LYS A 30 -26.06 -0.72 10.34
C LYS A 30 -27.30 -1.62 10.26
N ALA A 31 -28.20 -1.38 9.30
CA ALA A 31 -29.39 -2.21 9.10
C ALA A 31 -29.08 -3.69 8.73
N ALA A 32 -27.96 -3.95 8.05
CA ALA A 32 -27.49 -5.30 7.75
C ALA A 32 -26.80 -5.94 8.97
N ALA A 33 -26.07 -5.17 9.78
CA ALA A 33 -25.48 -5.63 11.03
C ALA A 33 -26.58 -6.01 12.05
N ASP A 34 -27.59 -5.16 12.24
CA ASP A 34 -28.71 -5.42 13.15
C ASP A 34 -29.54 -6.66 12.72
N ALA A 35 -29.52 -7.01 11.42
CA ALA A 35 -30.16 -8.21 10.86
C ALA A 35 -29.21 -9.43 10.73
N THR A 36 -27.95 -9.35 11.13
CA THR A 36 -26.95 -10.42 10.95
C THR A 36 -26.36 -10.88 12.28
N ARG A 37 -26.69 -12.10 12.69
CA ARG A 37 -26.11 -12.77 13.86
C ARG A 37 -24.82 -13.48 13.49
N ILE A 38 -23.76 -13.28 14.27
CA ILE A 38 -22.44 -13.88 14.04
C ILE A 38 -22.13 -14.88 15.15
N ARG A 39 -21.87 -16.14 14.80
CA ARG A 39 -21.51 -17.20 15.78
C ARG A 39 -20.09 -17.69 15.55
N VAL A 40 -19.20 -17.43 16.50
CA VAL A 40 -17.80 -17.90 16.48
C VAL A 40 -17.72 -19.23 17.23
N LEU A 41 -17.32 -20.29 16.55
CA LEU A 41 -17.18 -21.64 17.11
C LEU A 41 -15.70 -21.97 17.34
N ASP A 42 -15.27 -22.24 18.57
CA ASP A 42 -13.92 -22.77 18.85
C ASP A 42 -13.99 -24.10 19.60
N ALA A 43 -13.12 -25.05 19.24
CA ALA A 43 -12.99 -26.33 19.92
C ALA A 43 -12.32 -26.21 21.30
N SER A 44 -11.49 -25.20 21.50
CA SER A 44 -10.82 -24.91 22.77
C SER A 44 -11.80 -24.41 23.83
N SER A 45 -11.47 -24.63 25.10
CA SER A 45 -12.14 -24.02 26.26
C SER A 45 -11.78 -22.55 26.46
N VAL A 46 -10.81 -22.02 25.69
CA VAL A 46 -10.32 -20.65 25.74
C VAL A 46 -10.04 -20.15 24.32
N SER A 47 -10.55 -18.96 23.98
CA SER A 47 -10.22 -18.26 22.71
C SER A 47 -8.76 -17.81 22.66
N GLY A 48 -8.22 -17.59 21.46
CA GLY A 48 -6.80 -17.26 21.27
C GLY A 48 -6.15 -18.04 20.13
N GLY A 49 -6.53 -19.31 19.98
CA GLY A 49 -5.81 -20.25 19.12
C GLY A 49 -4.37 -20.40 19.59
N TRP A 50 -3.41 -20.15 18.68
CA TRP A 50 -1.98 -20.14 19.05
C TRP A 50 -1.55 -18.92 19.89
N VAL A 51 -2.35 -17.85 19.93
CA VAL A 51 -2.03 -16.66 20.75
C VAL A 51 -2.43 -16.95 22.19
N ARG A 52 -1.44 -17.31 23.03
CA ARG A 52 -1.67 -17.67 24.42
C ARG A 52 -0.49 -17.32 25.31
N THR A 53 -0.77 -16.53 26.33
CA THR A 53 0.17 -16.21 27.40
C THR A 53 -0.10 -17.10 28.62
N ALA A 54 0.96 -17.65 29.21
CA ALA A 54 0.90 -18.42 30.46
C ALA A 54 1.68 -17.69 31.55
N ARG A 55 1.03 -17.45 32.70
CA ARG A 55 1.68 -16.95 33.93
C ARG A 55 1.70 -18.06 34.97
N ARG A 56 2.89 -18.56 35.33
CA ARG A 56 3.10 -19.66 36.29
C ARG A 56 4.39 -19.41 37.07
N GLU A 57 4.38 -19.72 38.37
CA GLU A 57 5.58 -19.70 39.23
C GLU A 57 6.40 -18.39 39.16
N GLY A 58 5.72 -17.25 39.02
CA GLY A 58 6.36 -15.93 38.90
C GLY A 58 6.95 -15.60 37.53
N PHE A 59 6.77 -16.45 36.52
CA PHE A 59 7.20 -16.21 35.14
C PHE A 59 6.01 -16.03 34.20
N LEU A 60 6.18 -15.14 33.22
CA LEU A 60 5.26 -14.95 32.09
C LEU A 60 5.93 -15.49 30.82
N PHE A 61 5.30 -16.44 30.14
CA PHE A 61 5.76 -17.00 28.87
C PHE A 61 4.65 -17.00 27.82
N GLU A 62 5.05 -16.95 26.56
CA GLU A 62 4.15 -16.96 25.41
C GLU A 62 4.23 -18.35 24.76
N GLU A 63 3.15 -19.13 24.86
CA GLU A 63 3.08 -20.52 24.38
C GLU A 63 3.09 -20.60 22.83
N GLY A 64 3.02 -19.46 22.14
CA GLY A 64 3.09 -19.33 20.69
C GLY A 64 3.76 -18.02 20.22
N PRO A 65 3.02 -17.10 19.56
CA PRO A 65 3.56 -15.86 19.05
C PRO A 65 3.66 -14.80 20.16
N ARG A 66 4.89 -14.45 20.53
CA ARG A 66 5.22 -13.47 21.59
C ARG A 66 5.01 -12.00 21.24
N GLY A 67 4.57 -11.71 20.02
CA GLY A 67 4.45 -10.35 19.50
C GLY A 67 4.29 -10.30 17.99
N PHE A 68 4.06 -9.10 17.45
CA PHE A 68 3.88 -8.84 16.02
C PHE A 68 4.79 -7.72 15.52
N ARG A 69 5.14 -7.75 14.22
CA ARG A 69 5.87 -6.66 13.57
C ARG A 69 4.87 -5.59 13.10
N PRO A 70 4.98 -4.32 13.54
CA PRO A 70 4.04 -3.26 13.20
C PRO A 70 4.23 -2.66 11.79
N SER A 71 5.33 -2.94 11.09
CA SER A 71 5.56 -2.46 9.72
C SER A 71 4.62 -3.10 8.69
N ARG A 72 4.26 -2.37 7.62
CA ARG A 72 3.46 -2.89 6.49
C ARG A 72 2.07 -3.36 6.95
N ASN A 73 1.72 -4.63 6.77
CA ASN A 73 0.47 -5.26 7.25
C ASN A 73 0.25 -5.04 8.76
N GLY A 74 1.31 -4.83 9.53
CA GLY A 74 1.22 -4.50 10.95
C GLY A 74 0.54 -3.16 11.27
N ALA A 75 0.37 -2.27 10.28
CA ALA A 75 -0.36 -1.01 10.46
C ALA A 75 -1.84 -1.24 10.78
N GLU A 76 -2.47 -2.27 10.19
CA GLU A 76 -3.84 -2.68 10.55
C GLU A 76 -3.92 -3.22 11.98
N MET A 77 -2.87 -3.92 12.43
CA MET A 77 -2.80 -4.45 13.77
C MET A 77 -2.56 -3.34 14.82
N LEU A 78 -1.77 -2.31 14.49
CA LEU A 78 -1.69 -1.10 15.32
C LEU A 78 -3.01 -0.30 15.34
N ARG A 79 -3.74 -0.24 14.22
CA ARG A 79 -5.07 0.37 14.19
C ARG A 79 -6.06 -0.42 15.05
N LEU A 80 -6.00 -1.74 15.04
CA LEU A 80 -6.82 -2.59 15.92
C LEU A 80 -6.51 -2.33 17.41
N VAL A 81 -5.23 -2.22 17.77
CA VAL A 81 -4.80 -1.81 19.14
C VAL A 81 -5.37 -0.44 19.53
N GLU A 82 -5.42 0.49 18.59
CA GLU A 82 -6.00 1.82 18.80
C GLU A 82 -7.53 1.78 18.96
N GLN A 83 -8.24 0.95 18.18
CA GLN A 83 -9.69 0.76 18.28
C GLN A 83 -10.10 0.03 19.57
N LEU A 84 -9.30 -0.94 20.04
CA LEU A 84 -9.51 -1.67 21.30
C LEU A 84 -8.99 -0.93 22.54
N GLN A 85 -8.47 0.30 22.38
CA GLN A 85 -7.97 1.16 23.46
C GLN A 85 -6.80 0.56 24.27
N LEU A 86 -5.98 -0.30 23.66
CA LEU A 86 -4.86 -1.00 24.30
C LEU A 86 -3.51 -0.27 24.17
N GLN A 87 -3.48 0.99 23.75
CA GLN A 87 -2.24 1.74 23.47
C GLN A 87 -1.34 1.90 24.70
N SER A 88 -1.93 1.99 25.90
CA SER A 88 -1.21 2.15 27.18
C SER A 88 -0.54 0.86 27.66
N GLN A 89 -1.09 -0.30 27.29
CA GLN A 89 -0.58 -1.62 27.65
C GLN A 89 0.44 -2.14 26.62
N MET A 90 0.43 -1.57 25.41
CA MET A 90 1.30 -1.93 24.30
C MET A 90 2.76 -1.52 24.54
N GLN A 91 3.70 -2.42 24.23
CA GLN A 91 5.14 -2.20 24.37
C GLN A 91 5.90 -2.59 23.10
N ALA A 92 6.81 -1.73 22.67
CA ALA A 92 7.80 -2.05 21.64
C ALA A 92 9.01 -2.79 22.25
N VAL A 93 9.69 -3.61 21.43
CA VAL A 93 10.91 -4.32 21.83
C VAL A 93 11.97 -3.38 22.43
N GLY A 94 12.53 -3.78 23.58
CA GLY A 94 13.53 -2.99 24.29
C GLY A 94 14.87 -2.82 23.53
N PRO A 95 15.67 -1.78 23.83
CA PRO A 95 16.93 -1.52 23.14
C PRO A 95 17.92 -2.71 23.17
N ALA A 96 17.96 -3.44 24.28
CA ALA A 96 18.81 -4.62 24.46
C ALA A 96 18.53 -5.73 23.43
N ALA A 97 17.32 -5.82 22.89
CA ALA A 97 16.90 -6.86 21.95
C ALA A 97 16.96 -6.46 20.46
N GLN A 98 17.67 -5.38 20.12
CA GLN A 98 17.90 -5.03 18.71
C GLN A 98 18.89 -5.97 18.00
N ALA A 99 19.83 -6.57 18.74
CA ALA A 99 20.81 -7.51 18.21
C ALA A 99 20.18 -8.88 17.89
N ARG A 100 20.55 -9.46 16.76
CA ARG A 100 20.20 -10.84 16.36
C ARG A 100 21.47 -11.65 16.18
N TYR A 101 21.37 -12.95 16.43
CA TYR A 101 22.49 -13.87 16.40
C TYR A 101 22.17 -15.10 15.55
N ILE A 102 23.20 -15.80 15.09
CA ILE A 102 23.11 -17.12 14.47
C ILE A 102 24.10 -18.07 15.15
N LEU A 103 23.78 -19.36 15.22
CA LEU A 103 24.76 -20.38 15.57
C LEU A 103 25.63 -20.69 14.33
N ARG A 104 26.95 -20.70 14.50
CA ARG A 104 27.91 -21.06 13.45
C ARG A 104 29.11 -21.77 14.08
N ASP A 105 29.41 -22.98 13.61
CA ASP A 105 30.47 -23.84 14.12
C ASP A 105 30.40 -23.99 15.66
N GLY A 106 29.18 -24.19 16.19
CA GLY A 106 28.89 -24.29 17.62
C GLY A 106 29.00 -22.99 18.44
N LYS A 107 29.22 -21.82 17.81
CA LYS A 107 29.32 -20.51 18.50
C LYS A 107 28.18 -19.57 18.10
N VAL A 108 27.65 -18.82 19.06
CA VAL A 108 26.60 -17.83 18.84
C VAL A 108 27.22 -16.50 18.37
N GLU A 109 27.10 -16.20 17.08
CA GLU A 109 27.69 -15.01 16.44
C GLU A 109 26.64 -13.93 16.14
N LYS A 110 26.98 -12.66 16.39
CA LYS A 110 26.11 -11.52 16.10
C LYS A 110 25.99 -11.29 14.59
N VAL A 111 24.77 -11.21 14.08
CA VAL A 111 24.49 -10.79 12.69
C VAL A 111 24.72 -9.27 12.60
N PRO A 112 25.49 -8.78 11.60
CA PRO A 112 25.80 -7.35 11.49
C PRO A 112 24.57 -6.45 11.36
N GLY A 113 24.45 -5.46 12.26
CA GLY A 113 23.44 -4.40 12.20
C GLY A 113 23.93 -3.11 11.53
N SER A 114 25.23 -3.00 11.26
CA SER A 114 25.85 -1.83 10.63
C SER A 114 26.95 -2.20 9.63
N LEU A 115 27.30 -1.27 8.73
CA LEU A 115 28.38 -1.48 7.75
C LEU A 115 29.76 -1.73 8.41
N LEU A 116 30.00 -1.15 9.59
CA LEU A 116 31.24 -1.35 10.34
C LEU A 116 31.31 -2.75 10.98
N GLU A 117 30.20 -3.24 11.51
CA GLU A 117 30.09 -4.63 11.97
C GLU A 117 30.22 -5.61 10.81
N LEU A 118 29.60 -5.29 9.66
CA LEU A 118 29.71 -6.08 8.44
C LEU A 118 31.18 -6.20 8.03
N ALA A 119 31.94 -5.11 7.97
CA ALA A 119 33.37 -5.16 7.63
C ALA A 119 34.23 -6.09 8.50
N ARG A 120 33.78 -6.46 9.71
CA ARG A 120 34.49 -7.35 10.65
C ARG A 120 33.95 -8.79 10.71
N TRP A 121 32.84 -9.08 10.04
CA TRP A 121 32.14 -10.36 10.17
C TRP A 121 32.70 -11.42 9.19
N PRO A 122 32.87 -12.71 9.58
CA PRO A 122 33.59 -13.70 8.77
C PRO A 122 33.00 -13.97 7.38
N LEU A 123 31.67 -13.90 7.23
CA LEU A 123 30.98 -14.18 5.96
C LEU A 123 30.92 -12.98 5.01
N THR A 124 31.49 -11.83 5.37
CA THR A 124 31.30 -10.57 4.63
C THR A 124 31.84 -10.60 3.21
N LEU A 125 32.97 -11.26 2.96
CA LEU A 125 33.48 -11.41 1.60
C LEU A 125 32.52 -12.23 0.72
N ALA A 126 31.85 -13.24 1.29
CA ALA A 126 30.86 -14.04 0.57
C ALA A 126 29.57 -13.26 0.32
N VAL A 127 29.07 -12.51 1.30
CA VAL A 127 27.86 -11.67 1.17
C VAL A 127 28.09 -10.50 0.22
N ALA A 128 29.21 -9.80 0.31
CA ALA A 128 29.54 -8.68 -0.58
C ALA A 128 29.68 -9.14 -2.04
N ARG A 129 30.36 -10.28 -2.29
CA ARG A 129 30.43 -10.89 -3.63
C ARG A 129 29.05 -11.31 -4.14
N ALA A 130 28.22 -11.90 -3.28
CA ALA A 130 26.85 -12.29 -3.64
C ALA A 130 25.98 -11.07 -4.02
N ALA A 131 26.03 -9.97 -3.24
CA ALA A 131 25.30 -8.74 -3.51
C ALA A 131 25.78 -8.03 -4.80
N LEU A 132 27.10 -7.98 -5.04
CA LEU A 132 27.67 -7.44 -6.28
C LEU A 132 27.28 -8.27 -7.51
N ARG A 133 27.28 -9.61 -7.40
CA ARG A 133 26.84 -10.50 -8.47
C ARG A 133 25.35 -10.35 -8.77
N GLU A 134 24.53 -10.23 -7.73
CA GLU A 134 23.06 -10.19 -7.82
C GLU A 134 22.54 -9.09 -8.74
N LEU A 135 23.23 -7.93 -8.78
CA LEU A 135 22.91 -6.80 -9.67
C LEU A 135 22.83 -7.18 -11.16
N PHE A 136 23.52 -8.26 -11.57
CA PHE A 136 23.62 -8.73 -12.94
C PHE A 136 22.93 -10.08 -13.18
N VAL A 137 22.32 -10.70 -12.15
CA VAL A 137 21.63 -11.98 -12.31
C VAL A 137 20.29 -11.78 -13.00
N LYS A 138 20.07 -12.51 -14.11
CA LYS A 138 18.80 -12.50 -14.84
C LYS A 138 17.64 -13.02 -13.97
N ARG A 139 16.45 -12.45 -14.18
CA ARG A 139 15.19 -12.88 -13.59
C ARG A 139 14.91 -14.36 -13.90
N GLY A 140 14.34 -15.08 -12.93
CA GLY A 140 13.91 -16.48 -13.10
C GLY A 140 12.77 -16.64 -14.13
N THR A 141 12.78 -17.77 -14.83
CA THR A 141 11.77 -18.14 -15.84
C THR A 141 10.59 -18.93 -15.27
N MET A 142 10.79 -19.63 -14.15
CA MET A 142 9.73 -20.39 -13.47
C MET A 142 8.72 -19.45 -12.79
N GLU A 143 7.45 -19.88 -12.69
CA GLU A 143 6.41 -19.12 -11.98
C GLU A 143 6.72 -18.98 -10.48
N ASP A 144 7.25 -20.07 -9.91
CA ASP A 144 7.62 -20.22 -8.51
C ASP A 144 8.93 -21.04 -8.38
N GLU A 145 9.72 -20.74 -7.36
CA GLU A 145 11.01 -21.37 -7.06
C GLU A 145 11.10 -21.62 -5.56
N SER A 146 11.86 -22.65 -5.13
CA SER A 146 12.10 -22.82 -3.70
C SER A 146 13.04 -21.74 -3.16
N ILE A 147 12.88 -21.39 -1.87
CA ILE A 147 13.69 -20.39 -1.18
C ILE A 147 15.19 -20.64 -1.39
N TYR A 148 15.63 -21.90 -1.33
CA TYR A 148 17.00 -22.32 -1.63
C TYR A 148 17.39 -22.06 -3.10
N LYS A 149 16.62 -22.59 -4.07
CA LYS A 149 16.94 -22.47 -5.51
C LYS A 149 17.03 -21.01 -5.95
N TRP A 150 16.06 -20.20 -5.55
CA TRP A 150 16.00 -18.77 -5.86
C TRP A 150 17.21 -18.03 -5.27
N THR A 151 17.53 -18.28 -4.00
CA THR A 151 18.62 -17.58 -3.30
C THR A 151 20.00 -18.03 -3.77
N ALA A 152 20.19 -19.33 -4.04
CA ALA A 152 21.44 -19.86 -4.58
C ALA A 152 21.74 -19.31 -5.99
N ARG A 153 20.70 -19.19 -6.83
CA ARG A 153 20.76 -18.54 -8.16
C ARG A 153 21.15 -17.07 -8.03
N ARG A 154 20.43 -16.30 -7.21
CA ARG A 154 20.53 -14.83 -7.20
C ARG A 154 21.69 -14.30 -6.36
N PHE A 155 21.87 -14.83 -5.16
CA PHE A 155 22.93 -14.44 -4.23
C PHE A 155 24.07 -15.48 -4.25
N SER A 156 23.99 -16.51 -3.41
CA SER A 156 24.90 -17.67 -3.40
C SER A 156 24.32 -18.81 -2.54
N PRO A 157 24.79 -20.06 -2.70
CA PRO A 157 24.42 -21.16 -1.80
C PRO A 157 24.76 -20.85 -0.33
N VAL A 158 25.88 -20.18 -0.06
CA VAL A 158 26.29 -19.77 1.30
C VAL A 158 25.27 -18.82 1.93
N VAL A 159 24.74 -17.86 1.17
CA VAL A 159 23.67 -16.96 1.65
C VAL A 159 22.36 -17.72 1.89
N ALA A 160 22.04 -18.71 1.04
CA ALA A 160 20.90 -19.57 1.26
C ALA A 160 21.03 -20.38 2.57
N GLU A 161 22.14 -21.09 2.78
CA GLU A 161 22.29 -22.04 3.89
C GLU A 161 22.74 -21.43 5.22
N ARG A 162 23.40 -20.27 5.23
CA ARG A 162 23.91 -19.65 6.47
C ARG A 162 23.15 -18.40 6.93
N LEU A 163 22.25 -17.86 6.10
CA LEU A 163 21.44 -16.68 6.45
C LEU A 163 19.94 -16.87 6.21
N LEU A 164 19.55 -17.38 5.04
CA LEU A 164 18.14 -17.48 4.70
C LEU A 164 17.47 -18.73 5.28
N ASP A 165 18.21 -19.84 5.37
CA ASP A 165 17.83 -21.07 6.06
C ASP A 165 17.45 -20.83 7.53
N PRO A 166 18.32 -20.32 8.43
CA PRO A 166 17.94 -20.08 9.82
C PRO A 166 16.77 -19.08 9.94
N MET A 167 16.68 -18.09 9.04
CA MET A 167 15.57 -17.13 9.03
C MET A 167 14.24 -17.77 8.62
N ALA A 168 14.23 -18.64 7.60
CA ALA A 168 13.03 -19.33 7.15
C ALA A 168 12.62 -20.44 8.13
N SER A 169 13.57 -21.21 8.66
CA SER A 169 13.35 -22.18 9.74
C SER A 169 12.80 -21.49 11.00
N GLY A 170 13.30 -20.31 11.36
CA GLY A 170 12.78 -19.52 12.49
C GLY A 170 11.41 -18.84 12.27
N ILE A 171 10.91 -18.76 11.03
CA ILE A 171 9.61 -18.16 10.70
C ILE A 171 8.56 -19.25 10.39
N PHE A 172 8.91 -20.22 9.56
CA PHE A 172 8.02 -21.24 9.01
C PHE A 172 8.24 -22.63 9.63
N GLY A 173 9.30 -22.84 10.41
CA GLY A 173 9.71 -24.18 10.86
C GLY A 173 10.03 -25.13 9.70
N GLY A 174 10.38 -24.63 8.52
CA GLY A 174 10.25 -25.35 7.25
C GLY A 174 11.52 -25.41 6.40
N ASP A 175 11.62 -26.48 5.59
CA ASP A 175 12.75 -26.76 4.70
C ASP A 175 12.78 -25.78 3.50
N ILE A 176 13.81 -24.92 3.44
CA ILE A 176 13.98 -23.94 2.35
C ILE A 176 14.13 -24.55 0.96
N ARG A 177 14.43 -25.85 0.84
CA ARG A 177 14.49 -26.56 -0.45
C ARG A 177 13.11 -26.91 -0.97
N LYS A 178 12.09 -26.97 -0.10
CA LYS A 178 10.68 -27.27 -0.41
C LYS A 178 9.77 -26.04 -0.36
N LEU A 179 10.00 -25.10 0.55
CA LEU A 179 9.21 -23.88 0.70
C LEU A 179 9.30 -22.96 -0.54
N SER A 180 8.15 -22.41 -0.95
CA SER A 180 7.97 -21.45 -2.03
C SER A 180 8.52 -20.07 -1.68
N MET A 181 9.42 -19.55 -2.51
CA MET A 181 9.90 -18.17 -2.38
C MET A 181 8.77 -17.16 -2.64
N ARG A 182 7.86 -17.47 -3.58
CA ARG A 182 6.73 -16.60 -3.95
C ARG A 182 5.70 -16.47 -2.83
N ALA A 183 5.40 -17.55 -2.11
CA ALA A 183 4.45 -17.53 -1.00
C ALA A 183 5.07 -17.02 0.31
N CYS A 184 6.31 -17.43 0.62
CA CYS A 184 6.96 -17.08 1.89
C CYS A 184 7.53 -15.66 1.92
N PHE A 185 8.09 -15.20 0.79
CA PHE A 185 8.77 -13.90 0.69
C PHE A 185 8.37 -13.10 -0.57
N PRO A 186 7.06 -12.85 -0.80
CA PRO A 186 6.55 -12.26 -2.04
C PRO A 186 7.23 -10.94 -2.42
N MET A 187 7.55 -10.10 -1.44
CA MET A 187 8.22 -8.80 -1.67
C MET A 187 9.58 -8.93 -2.35
N LEU A 188 10.37 -9.96 -2.06
CA LEU A 188 11.68 -10.16 -2.72
C LEU A 188 11.50 -10.60 -4.17
N VAL A 189 10.47 -11.41 -4.45
CA VAL A 189 10.08 -11.79 -5.82
C VAL A 189 9.52 -10.60 -6.58
N ASP A 190 8.74 -9.73 -5.94
CA ASP A 190 8.22 -8.50 -6.55
C ASP A 190 9.32 -7.50 -6.88
N LEU A 191 10.36 -7.37 -6.03
CA LEU A 191 11.53 -6.56 -6.35
C LEU A 191 12.33 -7.13 -7.53
N GLU A 192 12.55 -8.45 -7.60
CA GLU A 192 13.14 -9.11 -8.79
C GLU A 192 12.29 -8.84 -10.04
N ARG A 193 10.95 -8.98 -9.94
CA ARG A 193 10.03 -8.81 -11.08
C ARG A 193 9.96 -7.37 -11.58
N LYS A 194 9.96 -6.37 -10.69
CA LYS A 194 9.83 -4.94 -11.01
C LYS A 194 11.15 -4.28 -11.41
N HIS A 195 12.26 -4.64 -10.75
CA HIS A 195 13.54 -3.94 -10.91
C HIS A 195 14.64 -4.81 -11.56
N GLY A 196 14.39 -6.10 -11.80
CA GLY A 196 15.38 -7.08 -12.28
C GLY A 196 16.34 -7.57 -11.19
N SER A 197 16.75 -6.67 -10.31
CA SER A 197 17.57 -6.93 -9.13
C SER A 197 16.87 -6.44 -7.85
N VAL A 198 17.00 -7.22 -6.79
CA VAL A 198 16.56 -6.93 -5.43
C VAL A 198 17.50 -5.93 -4.76
N VAL A 199 18.81 -6.00 -4.98
CA VAL A 199 19.73 -4.95 -4.46
C VAL A 199 19.41 -3.61 -5.13
N LYS A 200 19.19 -3.59 -6.45
CA LYS A 200 18.70 -2.42 -7.18
C LYS A 200 17.32 -1.97 -6.67
N GLY A 201 16.41 -2.90 -6.43
CA GLY A 201 15.09 -2.64 -5.85
C GLY A 201 15.14 -2.04 -4.44
N MET A 202 16.11 -2.42 -3.60
CA MET A 202 16.29 -1.86 -2.26
C MET A 202 16.97 -0.48 -2.28
N LEU A 203 17.87 -0.22 -3.23
CA LEU A 203 18.59 1.06 -3.35
C LEU A 203 17.80 2.14 -4.08
N PHE A 204 17.05 1.78 -5.13
CA PHE A 204 16.34 2.72 -6.01
C PHE A 204 14.81 2.55 -5.98
N GLY A 205 14.30 1.43 -5.49
CA GLY A 205 12.87 1.22 -5.28
C GLY A 205 12.42 1.89 -3.98
N GLY A 206 12.34 3.22 -4.01
CA GLY A 206 11.74 4.01 -2.95
C GLY A 206 10.28 3.59 -2.75
N SER A 207 10.03 2.73 -1.76
CA SER A 207 8.68 2.38 -1.34
C SER A 207 8.08 3.57 -0.61
N SER A 208 7.33 4.42 -1.32
CA SER A 208 6.36 5.31 -0.69
C SER A 208 5.37 4.44 0.08
N GLY A 209 5.59 4.36 1.40
CA GLY A 209 4.63 3.69 2.28
C GLY A 209 3.29 4.36 2.09
N GLN A 210 2.26 3.59 1.74
CA GLN A 210 0.91 4.14 1.68
C GLN A 210 0.57 4.70 3.06
N ASP A 211 0.19 5.98 3.08
CA ASP A 211 -0.18 6.72 4.28
C ASP A 211 -1.64 6.43 4.69
N THR A 212 -2.27 5.49 3.98
CA THR A 212 -3.64 5.00 4.13
C THR A 212 -3.67 3.53 4.54
N LEU A 213 -4.72 3.15 5.26
CA LEU A 213 -5.08 1.79 5.66
C LEU A 213 -6.00 1.12 4.61
N LEU A 214 -6.34 -0.16 4.81
CA LEU A 214 -7.18 -0.97 3.90
C LEU A 214 -8.58 -0.41 3.65
N ASP A 215 -9.12 0.34 4.61
CA ASP A 215 -10.42 1.03 4.53
C ASP A 215 -10.31 2.41 3.86
N GLY A 216 -9.13 2.81 3.39
CA GLY A 216 -8.85 4.11 2.80
C GLY A 216 -8.61 5.23 3.82
N THR A 217 -8.77 4.98 5.13
CA THR A 217 -8.51 5.99 6.16
C THR A 217 -7.01 6.29 6.28
N LYS A 218 -6.65 7.51 6.68
CA LYS A 218 -5.24 7.87 6.91
C LYS A 218 -4.73 7.25 8.20
N LYS A 219 -3.47 6.79 8.21
CA LYS A 219 -2.77 6.31 9.40
C LYS A 219 -2.73 7.41 10.48
N SER A 220 -3.11 7.07 11.72
CA SER A 220 -2.98 7.97 12.86
C SER A 220 -1.53 8.18 13.29
N ASP A 221 -1.27 9.20 14.10
CA ASP A 221 0.07 9.47 14.63
C ASP A 221 0.60 8.33 15.50
N PHE A 222 -0.28 7.63 16.22
CA PHE A 222 0.07 6.42 16.97
C PHE A 222 0.57 5.30 16.05
N VAL A 223 -0.13 5.05 14.93
CA VAL A 223 0.29 4.07 13.92
C VAL A 223 1.63 4.49 13.30
N LYS A 224 1.76 5.74 12.84
CA LYS A 224 2.99 6.25 12.21
C LYS A 224 4.21 6.23 13.13
N LYS A 225 4.02 6.47 14.44
CA LYS A 225 5.07 6.40 15.46
C LYS A 225 5.60 4.98 15.64
N HIS A 226 4.71 3.99 15.73
CA HIS A 226 5.09 2.62 16.08
C HIS A 226 5.31 1.69 14.87
N GLU A 227 4.91 2.06 13.65
CA GLU A 227 5.14 1.29 12.40
C GLU A 227 6.64 0.96 12.18
N LYS A 228 7.55 1.77 12.74
CA LYS A 228 9.01 1.60 12.67
C LYS A 228 9.60 0.65 13.72
N SER A 229 8.83 0.21 14.72
CA SER A 229 9.32 -0.68 15.77
C SER A 229 9.58 -2.10 15.24
N VAL A 230 10.56 -2.79 15.83
CA VAL A 230 11.02 -4.11 15.35
C VAL A 230 9.99 -5.22 15.58
N SER A 231 9.37 -5.20 16.75
CA SER A 231 8.22 -6.00 17.16
C SER A 231 7.51 -5.29 18.31
N VAL A 232 6.28 -5.69 18.59
CA VAL A 232 5.40 -5.16 19.63
C VAL A 232 4.71 -6.33 20.36
N SER A 233 4.48 -6.19 21.66
CA SER A 233 3.66 -7.06 22.51
C SER A 233 2.93 -6.21 23.57
N PHE A 234 2.38 -6.81 24.61
CA PHE A 234 1.72 -6.11 25.73
C PHE A 234 2.36 -6.46 27.08
N ALA A 235 2.11 -5.61 28.08
CA ALA A 235 2.63 -5.77 29.45
C ALA A 235 2.28 -7.15 30.05
N ASP A 236 1.03 -7.59 29.90
CA ASP A 236 0.54 -8.88 30.39
C ASP A 236 0.55 -10.00 29.33
N GLY A 237 1.21 -9.76 28.20
CA GLY A 237 1.38 -10.71 27.08
C GLY A 237 0.33 -10.60 25.98
N MET A 238 0.52 -11.35 24.90
CA MET A 238 -0.33 -11.29 23.72
C MET A 238 -1.78 -11.76 23.95
N SER A 239 -2.06 -12.51 25.03
CA SER A 239 -3.44 -12.82 25.44
C SER A 239 -4.29 -11.57 25.67
N THR A 240 -3.72 -10.46 26.17
CA THR A 240 -4.43 -9.17 26.36
C THR A 240 -5.20 -8.71 25.11
N LEU A 241 -4.65 -8.93 23.91
CA LEU A 241 -5.32 -8.60 22.65
C LEU A 241 -6.49 -9.55 22.33
N MET A 242 -6.34 -10.83 22.66
CA MET A 242 -7.35 -11.86 22.42
C MET A 242 -8.52 -11.73 23.40
N ASP A 243 -8.23 -11.40 24.66
CA ASP A 243 -9.23 -11.18 25.70
C ASP A 243 -10.08 -9.95 25.37
N ALA A 244 -9.45 -8.82 25.00
CA ALA A 244 -10.16 -7.62 24.56
C ALA A 244 -11.04 -7.84 23.31
N LEU A 245 -10.60 -8.67 22.37
CA LEU A 245 -11.41 -9.09 21.21
C LEU A 245 -12.58 -9.99 21.62
N ALA A 246 -12.34 -10.97 22.49
CA ALA A 246 -13.37 -11.89 22.98
C ALA A 246 -14.44 -11.15 23.79
N ASP A 247 -14.04 -10.20 24.64
CA ASP A 247 -14.97 -9.41 25.44
C ASP A 247 -15.76 -8.41 24.58
N ASN A 248 -15.17 -7.84 23.54
CA ASN A 248 -15.92 -7.04 22.57
C ASN A 248 -16.98 -7.86 21.82
N ILE A 249 -16.67 -9.10 21.45
CA ILE A 249 -17.63 -10.03 20.83
C ILE A 249 -18.75 -10.39 21.80
N LYS A 250 -18.43 -10.76 23.06
CA LYS A 250 -19.44 -11.08 24.09
C LYS A 250 -20.35 -9.89 24.45
N ALA A 251 -19.87 -8.65 24.26
CA ALA A 251 -20.63 -7.43 24.54
C ALA A 251 -21.62 -7.05 23.42
N ASP A 252 -21.50 -7.64 22.22
CA ASP A 252 -22.44 -7.39 21.11
C ASP A 252 -23.60 -8.39 21.16
N PRO A 253 -24.87 -7.94 21.29
CA PRO A 253 -26.02 -8.84 21.41
C PRO A 253 -26.29 -9.68 20.14
N MET A 254 -25.67 -9.34 19.01
CA MET A 254 -25.75 -10.07 17.75
C MET A 254 -24.50 -10.92 17.47
N ALA A 255 -23.60 -11.10 18.43
CA ALA A 255 -22.45 -11.98 18.31
C ALA A 255 -22.30 -12.96 19.48
N ASP A 256 -22.10 -14.25 19.18
CA ASP A 256 -21.86 -15.28 20.19
C ASP A 256 -20.45 -15.88 20.03
N LEU A 257 -19.75 -16.09 21.14
CA LEU A 257 -18.51 -16.85 21.21
C LEU A 257 -18.75 -18.19 21.91
N LEU A 258 -18.83 -19.26 21.11
CA LEU A 258 -19.16 -20.61 21.53
C LEU A 258 -17.88 -21.47 21.61
N LEU A 259 -17.36 -21.58 22.82
CA LEU A 259 -16.19 -22.40 23.18
C LEU A 259 -16.58 -23.88 23.37
N ASN A 260 -15.59 -24.77 23.47
CA ASN A 260 -15.77 -26.23 23.54
C ASN A 260 -16.69 -26.79 22.44
N THR A 261 -16.67 -26.19 21.24
CA THR A 261 -17.57 -26.50 20.14
C THR A 261 -16.76 -26.89 18.90
N LYS A 262 -16.32 -28.15 18.88
CA LYS A 262 -15.53 -28.70 17.77
C LYS A 262 -16.43 -29.08 16.61
N VAL A 263 -16.28 -28.35 15.51
CA VAL A 263 -16.94 -28.66 14.22
C VAL A 263 -16.50 -30.03 13.74
N THR A 264 -17.46 -30.90 13.41
CA THR A 264 -17.22 -32.25 12.89
C THR A 264 -17.55 -32.37 11.42
N ARG A 265 -18.59 -31.68 10.95
CA ARG A 265 -19.11 -31.78 9.59
C ARG A 265 -19.77 -30.48 9.16
N LEU A 266 -19.55 -30.10 7.91
CA LEU A 266 -20.14 -28.93 7.27
C LEU A 266 -20.95 -29.40 6.05
N ALA A 267 -22.26 -29.53 6.22
CA ALA A 267 -23.16 -29.93 5.15
C ALA A 267 -23.67 -28.69 4.39
N VAL A 268 -23.68 -28.76 3.05
CA VAL A 268 -24.13 -27.68 2.16
C VAL A 268 -25.46 -28.09 1.53
N HIS A 269 -26.50 -27.29 1.72
CA HIS A 269 -27.86 -27.53 1.24
C HIS A 269 -28.29 -26.40 0.29
N GLY A 270 -29.04 -26.74 -0.76
CA GLY A 270 -29.64 -25.77 -1.68
C GLY A 270 -29.21 -25.84 -3.15
N HIS A 271 -28.58 -26.94 -3.60
CA HIS A 271 -28.13 -27.06 -5.00
C HIS A 271 -29.20 -27.62 -5.97
N ASN A 272 -30.49 -27.30 -5.75
CA ASN A 272 -31.57 -27.68 -6.65
C ASN A 272 -31.96 -26.49 -7.55
N ASN A 273 -31.96 -26.71 -8.87
CA ASN A 273 -32.12 -25.72 -9.96
C ASN A 273 -33.51 -25.02 -10.05
N GLY A 274 -34.20 -24.77 -8.94
CA GLY A 274 -35.50 -24.09 -8.91
C GLY A 274 -35.82 -23.32 -7.62
N SER A 275 -34.90 -23.25 -6.65
CA SER A 275 -35.12 -22.55 -5.38
C SER A 275 -34.57 -21.13 -5.40
N THR A 276 -35.41 -20.13 -5.15
CA THR A 276 -35.02 -18.72 -4.93
C THR A 276 -34.34 -18.46 -3.57
N LYS A 277 -34.21 -19.48 -2.71
CA LYS A 277 -33.44 -19.40 -1.46
C LYS A 277 -31.96 -19.69 -1.73
N GLY A 278 -31.09 -18.79 -1.29
CA GLY A 278 -29.63 -18.92 -1.41
C GLY A 278 -29.04 -20.10 -0.63
N PRO A 279 -27.72 -20.35 -0.75
CA PRO A 279 -27.07 -21.50 -0.12
C PRO A 279 -27.24 -21.49 1.40
N SER A 280 -27.48 -22.68 1.96
CA SER A 280 -27.68 -22.88 3.38
C SER A 280 -26.70 -23.92 3.91
N PHE A 281 -25.96 -23.55 4.94
CA PHE A 281 -25.01 -24.42 5.62
C PHE A 281 -25.66 -25.01 6.86
N VAL A 282 -25.34 -26.27 7.15
CA VAL A 282 -25.60 -26.91 8.44
C VAL A 282 -24.25 -27.30 9.03
N VAL A 283 -23.92 -26.68 10.16
CA VAL A 283 -22.67 -26.91 10.89
C VAL A 283 -22.97 -27.86 12.04
N GLU A 284 -22.49 -29.10 11.93
CA GLU A 284 -22.54 -30.08 12.99
C GLU A 284 -21.29 -29.94 13.86
N SER A 285 -21.47 -30.02 15.18
CA SER A 285 -20.37 -29.84 16.13
C SER A 285 -20.60 -30.69 17.38
N LYS A 286 -19.52 -30.94 18.11
CA LYS A 286 -19.55 -31.65 19.39
C LYS A 286 -18.59 -31.04 20.39
N ASP A 287 -18.81 -31.32 21.66
CA ASP A 287 -17.83 -31.05 22.69
C ASP A 287 -16.61 -31.98 22.52
N PRO A 288 -15.38 -31.46 22.47
CA PRO A 288 -14.19 -32.29 22.31
C PRO A 288 -13.75 -32.99 23.61
N VAL A 289 -14.27 -32.58 24.78
CA VAL A 289 -13.96 -33.17 26.09
C VAL A 289 -15.01 -34.20 26.48
N SER A 290 -16.30 -33.82 26.50
CA SER A 290 -17.38 -34.77 26.84
C SER A 290 -17.79 -35.69 25.69
N GLY A 291 -17.48 -35.31 24.44
CA GLY A 291 -17.92 -36.01 23.23
C GLY A 291 -19.36 -35.72 22.81
N GLU A 292 -20.10 -34.95 23.62
CA GLU A 292 -21.52 -34.63 23.44
C GLU A 292 -21.79 -33.88 22.13
N ILE A 293 -22.77 -34.36 21.36
CA ILE A 293 -23.16 -33.74 20.08
C ILE A 293 -24.03 -32.52 20.39
N ARG A 294 -23.65 -31.36 19.83
CA ARG A 294 -24.38 -30.10 20.00
C ARG A 294 -25.40 -29.92 18.87
N GLU A 295 -26.43 -29.11 19.14
CA GLU A 295 -27.49 -28.84 18.15
C GLU A 295 -26.92 -28.30 16.82
N PRO A 296 -27.33 -28.84 15.65
CA PRO A 296 -26.81 -28.39 14.36
C PRO A 296 -27.15 -26.94 14.04
N ILE A 297 -26.13 -26.13 13.77
CA ILE A 297 -26.28 -24.70 13.49
C ILE A 297 -26.56 -24.48 12.01
N LYS A 298 -27.73 -23.92 11.70
CA LYS A 298 -28.06 -23.42 10.35
C LYS A 298 -27.42 -22.04 10.13
N ALA A 299 -26.80 -21.84 8.97
CA ALA A 299 -26.14 -20.58 8.61
C ALA A 299 -26.32 -20.24 7.12
N SER A 300 -26.33 -18.96 6.79
CA SER A 300 -26.35 -18.46 5.40
C SER A 300 -24.97 -18.44 4.77
N HIS A 301 -23.93 -18.19 5.58
CA HIS A 301 -22.54 -18.10 5.14
C HIS A 301 -21.65 -18.65 6.24
N VAL A 302 -20.51 -19.22 5.84
CA VAL A 302 -19.52 -19.78 6.77
C VAL A 302 -18.15 -19.22 6.43
N PHE A 303 -17.45 -18.70 7.44
CA PHE A 303 -16.08 -18.25 7.32
C PHE A 303 -15.18 -19.23 8.07
N SER A 304 -14.42 -20.06 7.36
CA SER A 304 -13.46 -20.95 7.98
C SER A 304 -12.14 -20.24 8.24
N THR A 305 -11.78 -20.08 9.52
CA THR A 305 -10.44 -19.65 9.95
C THR A 305 -9.65 -20.73 10.67
N ILE A 306 -10.24 -21.93 10.83
CA ILE A 306 -9.52 -23.13 11.30
C ILE A 306 -8.46 -23.60 10.28
N PRO A 307 -7.35 -24.21 10.74
CA PRO A 307 -6.35 -24.81 9.88
C PRO A 307 -6.91 -25.79 8.82
N ALA A 308 -6.31 -25.77 7.62
CA ALA A 308 -6.76 -26.59 6.49
C ALA A 308 -6.85 -28.10 6.80
N CYS A 309 -5.94 -28.62 7.65
CA CYS A 309 -5.95 -30.02 8.09
C CYS A 309 -7.16 -30.40 8.98
N TYR A 310 -7.81 -29.42 9.62
CA TYR A 310 -9.05 -29.61 10.38
C TYR A 310 -10.31 -29.29 9.56
N LEU A 311 -10.21 -28.39 8.57
CA LEU A 311 -11.30 -28.12 7.63
C LEU A 311 -11.53 -29.28 6.65
N ALA A 312 -10.45 -29.88 6.12
CA ALA A 312 -10.52 -30.97 5.15
C ALA A 312 -11.46 -32.13 5.55
N PRO A 313 -11.37 -32.73 6.75
CA PRO A 313 -12.32 -33.76 7.17
C PRO A 313 -13.75 -33.24 7.32
N ALA A 314 -13.94 -32.00 7.80
CA ALA A 314 -15.27 -31.42 8.01
C ALA A 314 -16.05 -31.17 6.71
N VAL A 315 -15.37 -30.91 5.59
CA VAL A 315 -15.99 -30.71 4.27
C VAL A 315 -15.94 -31.96 3.38
N LYS A 316 -15.45 -33.10 3.88
CA LYS A 316 -15.19 -34.30 3.07
C LYS A 316 -16.45 -34.85 2.39
N ASP A 317 -17.57 -34.89 3.10
CA ASP A 317 -18.83 -35.46 2.61
C ASP A 317 -19.55 -34.53 1.62
N SER A 318 -19.43 -33.21 1.81
CA SER A 318 -20.16 -32.19 1.04
C SER A 318 -19.36 -31.66 -0.16
N ALA A 319 -18.03 -31.62 -0.03
CA ALA A 319 -17.12 -31.10 -1.04
C ALA A 319 -15.81 -31.92 -1.06
N PRO A 320 -15.83 -33.19 -1.51
CA PRO A 320 -14.65 -34.07 -1.49
C PRO A 320 -13.45 -33.50 -2.24
N GLY A 321 -13.67 -32.86 -3.40
CA GLY A 321 -12.61 -32.20 -4.17
C GLY A 321 -12.00 -30.96 -3.48
N LEU A 322 -12.73 -30.32 -2.56
CA LEU A 322 -12.19 -29.28 -1.68
C LEU A 322 -11.38 -29.92 -0.55
N ALA A 323 -11.87 -30.99 0.07
CA ALA A 323 -11.17 -31.72 1.12
C ALA A 323 -9.82 -32.28 0.65
N GLU A 324 -9.74 -32.82 -0.57
CA GLU A 324 -8.50 -33.27 -1.20
C GLU A 324 -7.51 -32.10 -1.37
N ALA A 325 -7.95 -31.00 -1.98
CA ALA A 325 -7.10 -29.82 -2.22
C ALA A 325 -6.61 -29.17 -0.91
N LEU A 326 -7.45 -29.13 0.14
CA LEU A 326 -7.05 -28.69 1.48
C LEU A 326 -5.99 -29.62 2.11
N SER A 327 -6.07 -30.92 1.84
CA SER A 327 -5.14 -31.93 2.36
C SER A 327 -3.75 -31.89 1.70
N GLU A 328 -3.59 -31.15 0.60
CA GLU A 328 -2.27 -30.83 0.01
C GLU A 328 -1.44 -29.96 0.95
N ILE A 329 -2.07 -29.06 1.73
CA ILE A 329 -1.40 -28.16 2.67
C ILE A 329 -0.87 -28.97 3.84
N LYS A 330 0.46 -29.14 3.89
CA LYS A 330 1.14 -29.84 4.99
C LYS A 330 1.42 -28.90 6.15
N PHE A 331 1.53 -29.46 7.35
CA PHE A 331 1.85 -28.75 8.58
C PHE A 331 3.07 -29.39 9.23
N VAL A 332 3.84 -28.59 9.97
CA VAL A 332 4.86 -29.10 10.90
C VAL A 332 4.44 -28.78 12.33
N GLY A 333 4.81 -29.65 13.26
CA GLY A 333 4.78 -29.32 14.67
C GLY A 333 6.15 -28.87 15.18
N MET A 334 6.17 -28.35 16.41
CA MET A 334 7.40 -27.94 17.10
C MET A 334 7.34 -28.33 18.58
N GLY A 335 8.48 -28.64 19.17
CA GLY A 335 8.64 -28.65 20.63
C GLY A 335 9.01 -27.24 21.11
N MET A 336 8.21 -26.66 22.00
CA MET A 336 8.51 -25.40 22.68
C MET A 336 8.89 -25.71 24.12
N VAL A 337 10.02 -25.18 24.58
CA VAL A 337 10.47 -25.30 25.98
C VAL A 337 10.75 -23.93 26.55
N HIS A 338 10.03 -23.57 27.61
CA HIS A 338 10.27 -22.35 28.37
C HIS A 338 11.19 -22.64 29.54
N VAL A 339 12.18 -21.78 29.75
CA VAL A 339 13.19 -21.92 30.80
C VAL A 339 13.34 -20.58 31.54
N GLY A 340 13.06 -20.58 32.84
CA GLY A 340 13.09 -19.41 33.72
C GLY A 340 14.18 -19.50 34.78
N TYR A 341 14.81 -18.36 35.05
CA TYR A 341 15.74 -18.14 36.15
C TYR A 341 15.39 -16.83 36.86
N ASN A 342 15.46 -16.80 38.19
CA ASN A 342 15.23 -15.60 39.00
C ASN A 342 16.44 -14.65 39.05
N GLU A 343 17.49 -14.94 38.29
CA GLU A 343 18.75 -14.20 38.21
C GLU A 343 19.15 -13.95 36.74
N LYS A 344 19.99 -12.94 36.48
CA LYS A 344 20.52 -12.63 35.13
C LYS A 344 21.64 -13.62 34.77
N VAL A 345 21.29 -14.73 34.13
CA VAL A 345 22.24 -15.76 33.66
C VAL A 345 22.76 -15.53 32.23
N LEU A 346 22.11 -14.66 31.46
CA LEU A 346 22.56 -14.31 30.11
C LEU A 346 23.76 -13.36 30.15
N SER A 347 24.86 -13.79 29.54
CA SER A 347 26.04 -12.97 29.24
C SER A 347 25.88 -12.05 28.01
N THR A 348 24.92 -12.37 27.15
CA THR A 348 24.72 -11.71 25.84
C THR A 348 23.35 -11.06 25.75
N GLU A 349 23.31 -9.79 25.32
CA GLU A 349 22.07 -9.04 25.10
C GLU A 349 21.67 -9.08 23.62
N GLY A 350 20.38 -9.34 23.37
CA GLY A 350 19.82 -9.51 22.04
C GLY A 350 18.41 -10.09 22.09
N PHE A 351 17.78 -10.20 20.92
CA PHE A 351 16.50 -10.89 20.74
C PHE A 351 16.62 -12.40 20.96
N GLY A 352 17.78 -12.97 20.63
CA GLY A 352 18.02 -14.41 20.59
C GLY A 352 18.87 -14.82 19.40
N TYR A 353 18.99 -16.14 19.19
CA TYR A 353 19.72 -16.72 18.07
C TYR A 353 18.91 -17.78 17.31
N LEU A 354 19.18 -17.90 16.01
CA LEU A 354 18.63 -18.94 15.14
C LEU A 354 19.73 -19.91 14.74
N ILE A 355 19.38 -21.18 14.56
CA ILE A 355 20.34 -22.24 14.24
C ILE A 355 20.13 -22.65 12.77
N PRO A 356 21.14 -22.53 11.89
CA PRO A 356 21.07 -23.09 10.55
C PRO A 356 20.96 -24.62 10.60
N THR A 357 20.15 -25.19 9.71
CA THR A 357 20.00 -26.64 9.51
C THR A 357 21.35 -27.34 9.27
N ALA A 358 22.33 -26.59 8.71
CA ALA A 358 23.70 -27.05 8.51
C ALA A 358 24.45 -27.43 9.82
N GLU A 359 24.08 -26.87 10.97
CA GLU A 359 24.66 -27.23 12.28
C GLU A 359 24.09 -28.57 12.84
N ARG A 360 23.02 -29.12 12.23
CA ARG A 360 22.38 -30.41 12.58
C ARG A 360 21.82 -30.51 14.01
N GLU A 361 21.51 -29.38 14.62
CA GLU A 361 20.83 -29.30 15.92
C GLU A 361 19.33 -29.58 15.80
N LYS A 362 18.75 -30.30 16.76
CA LYS A 362 17.28 -30.47 16.89
C LYS A 362 16.55 -29.17 17.27
N VAL A 363 17.30 -28.16 17.73
CA VAL A 363 16.82 -26.83 18.11
C VAL A 363 16.86 -25.91 16.88
N LEU A 364 15.76 -25.21 16.63
CA LEU A 364 15.63 -24.21 15.56
C LEU A 364 16.17 -22.84 15.99
N GLY A 365 16.05 -22.52 17.28
CA GLY A 365 16.55 -21.27 17.86
C GLY A 365 16.10 -21.06 19.29
N VAL A 366 16.64 -20.01 19.91
CA VAL A 366 16.31 -19.59 21.27
C VAL A 366 16.03 -18.09 21.28
N VAL A 367 14.91 -17.70 21.88
CA VAL A 367 14.53 -16.30 22.11
C VAL A 367 14.86 -15.91 23.55
N PHE A 368 15.40 -14.70 23.72
CA PHE A 368 15.71 -14.11 25.02
C PHE A 368 14.53 -13.21 25.42
N ASP A 369 13.48 -13.82 25.96
CA ASP A 369 12.21 -13.14 26.24
C ASP A 369 12.37 -12.00 27.26
N SER A 370 13.20 -12.22 28.29
CA SER A 370 13.53 -11.20 29.30
C SER A 370 14.28 -9.98 28.75
N ASN A 371 15.00 -10.12 27.64
CA ASN A 371 15.63 -9.00 26.93
C ASN A 371 14.65 -8.33 25.96
N THR A 372 13.74 -9.11 25.38
CA THR A 372 12.81 -8.67 24.33
C THR A 372 11.68 -7.82 24.89
N PHE A 373 11.05 -8.28 25.98
CA PHE A 373 9.99 -7.60 26.69
C PHE A 373 10.30 -7.58 28.20
N PRO A 374 11.18 -6.68 28.66
CA PRO A 374 11.67 -6.69 30.05
C PRO A 374 10.60 -6.37 31.09
N VAL A 375 9.50 -5.70 30.73
CA VAL A 375 8.38 -5.40 31.66
C VAL A 375 7.52 -6.63 31.96
N GLN A 376 7.63 -7.70 31.16
CA GLN A 376 7.00 -8.99 31.46
C GLN A 376 7.79 -9.83 32.48
N ASN A 377 8.91 -9.31 33.00
CA ASN A 377 9.62 -9.92 34.13
C ASN A 377 8.95 -9.48 35.45
N ALA A 378 9.03 -10.29 36.50
CA ALA A 378 8.48 -9.95 37.82
C ALA A 378 9.12 -8.66 38.38
N GLU A 379 8.29 -7.77 38.96
CA GLU A 379 8.74 -6.50 39.51
C GLU A 379 9.81 -6.70 40.60
N GLY A 380 10.87 -5.88 40.56
CA GLY A 380 11.98 -5.95 41.50
C GLY A 380 12.95 -7.14 41.32
N MET A 381 12.69 -8.09 40.41
CA MET A 381 13.55 -9.26 40.20
C MET A 381 14.33 -9.21 38.87
N MET A 382 15.62 -9.57 38.93
CA MET A 382 16.48 -9.70 37.75
C MET A 382 16.29 -11.05 37.05
N GLN A 383 15.09 -11.29 36.49
CA GLN A 383 14.78 -12.58 35.85
C GLN A 383 15.43 -12.77 34.47
N THR A 384 15.80 -14.01 34.15
CA THR A 384 16.08 -14.47 32.78
C THR A 384 14.96 -15.39 32.31
N ARG A 385 14.37 -15.10 31.14
CA ARG A 385 13.35 -15.94 30.48
C ARG A 385 13.83 -16.31 29.09
N LEU A 386 13.82 -17.60 28.79
CA LEU A 386 14.25 -18.17 27.50
C LEU A 386 13.15 -19.05 26.92
N SER A 387 12.88 -18.92 25.62
CA SER A 387 12.05 -19.87 24.87
C SER A 387 12.91 -20.60 23.84
N VAL A 388 13.05 -21.91 24.00
CA VAL A 388 13.76 -22.81 23.08
C VAL A 388 12.73 -23.43 22.13
N MET A 389 12.92 -23.25 20.83
CA MET A 389 12.07 -23.85 19.78
C MET A 389 12.84 -24.97 19.10
N SER A 390 12.19 -26.12 18.92
CA SER A 390 12.80 -27.36 18.40
C SER A 390 11.85 -28.08 17.43
N GLY A 391 12.40 -28.93 16.57
CA GLY A 391 11.62 -29.71 15.60
C GLY A 391 11.52 -29.09 14.22
N GLY A 392 10.31 -28.83 13.74
CA GLY A 392 10.06 -28.37 12.37
C GLY A 392 10.24 -29.45 11.31
N ALA A 393 10.34 -29.07 10.04
CA ALA A 393 10.35 -29.97 8.89
C ALA A 393 11.54 -30.95 8.85
N HIS A 394 12.65 -30.61 9.50
CA HIS A 394 13.89 -31.41 9.52
C HIS A 394 13.94 -32.42 10.68
N PHE A 395 13.19 -32.20 11.76
CA PHE A 395 13.19 -33.02 12.97
C PHE A 395 11.77 -33.23 13.50
N GLN A 396 10.91 -33.84 12.67
CA GLN A 396 9.47 -33.98 12.97
C GLN A 396 9.22 -34.89 14.19
N GLU A 397 10.13 -35.82 14.46
CA GLU A 397 10.12 -36.73 15.60
C GLU A 397 10.16 -36.01 16.96
N VAL A 398 10.65 -34.76 16.99
CA VAL A 398 10.69 -33.93 18.20
C VAL A 398 9.29 -33.73 18.80
N VAL A 399 8.25 -33.64 17.97
CA VAL A 399 6.86 -33.40 18.41
C VAL A 399 6.28 -34.61 19.15
N SER A 400 6.82 -35.80 18.89
CA SER A 400 6.45 -37.06 19.54
C SER A 400 7.30 -37.42 20.76
N LEU A 401 8.31 -36.60 21.12
CA LEU A 401 9.14 -36.86 22.30
C LEU A 401 8.38 -36.56 23.60
N PRO A 402 8.60 -37.33 24.68
CA PRO A 402 8.11 -36.99 26.01
C PRO A 402 8.61 -35.61 26.46
N GLU A 403 7.81 -34.90 27.26
CA GLU A 403 8.16 -33.56 27.77
C GLU A 403 9.54 -33.53 28.46
N GLY A 404 9.84 -34.51 29.31
CA GLY A 404 11.15 -34.61 29.98
C GLY A 404 12.35 -34.83 29.04
N GLU A 405 12.15 -35.34 27.82
CA GLU A 405 13.21 -35.39 26.81
C GLU A 405 13.35 -34.07 26.05
N LEU A 406 12.24 -33.38 25.75
CA LEU A 406 12.27 -32.03 25.19
C LEU A 406 13.03 -31.07 26.12
N GLU A 407 12.77 -31.14 27.42
CA GLU A 407 13.45 -30.33 28.44
C GLU A 407 14.96 -30.61 28.47
N ARG A 408 15.38 -31.88 28.49
CA ARG A 408 16.81 -32.24 28.45
C ARG A 408 17.49 -31.71 27.18
N ASN A 409 16.90 -31.95 26.01
CA ASN A 409 17.44 -31.47 24.73
C ASN A 409 17.59 -29.93 24.71
N ALA A 410 16.62 -29.20 25.28
CA ALA A 410 16.66 -27.74 25.38
C ALA A 410 17.75 -27.26 26.35
N LEU A 411 17.85 -27.85 27.54
CA LEU A 411 18.85 -27.47 28.55
C LEU A 411 20.28 -27.80 28.09
N ASP A 412 20.49 -28.94 27.43
CA ASP A 412 21.80 -29.29 26.85
C ASP A 412 22.20 -28.34 25.72
N ALA A 413 21.26 -27.89 24.88
CA ALA A 413 21.52 -26.86 23.88
C ALA A 413 21.87 -25.51 24.52
N LEU A 414 21.15 -25.08 25.55
CA LEU A 414 21.46 -23.84 26.30
C LEU A 414 22.85 -23.90 26.96
N LYS A 415 23.21 -25.05 27.55
CA LYS A 415 24.53 -25.29 28.14
C LYS A 415 25.64 -25.22 27.10
N ARG A 416 25.47 -25.85 25.93
CA ARG A 416 26.48 -25.85 24.84
C ARG A 416 26.62 -24.50 24.15
N HIS A 417 25.51 -23.82 23.85
CA HIS A 417 25.54 -22.60 23.02
C HIS A 417 25.77 -21.32 23.83
N LEU A 418 25.29 -21.25 25.08
CA LEU A 418 25.37 -20.05 25.94
C LEU A 418 26.22 -20.24 27.20
N GLY A 419 26.69 -21.46 27.49
CA GLY A 419 27.46 -21.76 28.71
C GLY A 419 26.62 -21.78 29.99
N ILE A 420 25.29 -21.83 29.89
CA ILE A 420 24.40 -21.81 31.07
C ILE A 420 24.45 -23.18 31.76
N THR A 421 25.10 -23.24 32.93
CA THR A 421 25.24 -24.46 33.75
C THR A 421 24.37 -24.48 35.00
N ARG A 422 23.80 -23.33 35.40
CA ARG A 422 22.89 -23.21 36.55
C ARG A 422 21.62 -24.04 36.29
N LYS A 423 21.11 -24.70 37.33
CA LYS A 423 19.78 -25.32 37.28
C LYS A 423 18.72 -24.22 37.08
N PRO A 424 17.74 -24.41 36.17
CA PRO A 424 16.62 -23.50 36.02
C PRO A 424 15.68 -23.52 37.23
N ASP A 425 15.05 -22.39 37.50
CA ASP A 425 14.05 -22.24 38.57
C ASP A 425 12.65 -22.62 38.06
N TYR A 426 12.41 -22.49 36.76
CA TYR A 426 11.20 -22.95 36.06
C TYR A 426 11.58 -23.62 34.73
N VAL A 427 10.96 -24.75 34.42
CA VAL A 427 11.03 -25.39 33.10
C VAL A 427 9.64 -25.89 32.74
N ARG A 428 9.26 -25.75 31.46
CA ARG A 428 8.10 -26.44 30.91
C ARG A 428 8.25 -26.68 29.42
N ALA A 429 8.23 -27.94 29.00
CA ALA A 429 8.01 -28.32 27.61
C ALA A 429 6.53 -28.31 27.21
N MET A 430 6.27 -28.22 25.91
CA MET A 430 4.97 -28.48 25.26
C MET A 430 5.16 -28.84 23.79
N ALA A 431 4.32 -29.73 23.27
CA ALA A 431 4.31 -30.12 21.86
C ALA A 431 3.22 -29.36 21.08
N LEU A 432 3.63 -28.52 20.14
CA LEU A 432 2.74 -27.75 19.26
C LEU A 432 2.46 -28.58 17.99
N THR A 433 1.48 -29.49 18.04
CA THR A 433 1.09 -30.33 16.90
C THR A 433 0.37 -29.52 15.81
N ASN A 434 0.67 -29.78 14.54
CA ASN A 434 0.10 -29.07 13.38
C ASN A 434 0.19 -27.52 13.48
N GLY A 435 1.26 -27.01 14.07
CA GLY A 435 1.43 -25.58 14.37
C GLY A 435 1.51 -24.69 13.13
N ILE A 436 2.44 -24.99 12.22
CA ILE A 436 2.80 -24.08 11.12
C ILE A 436 2.54 -24.73 9.74
N PRO A 437 1.66 -24.15 8.90
CA PRO A 437 1.43 -24.62 7.54
C PRO A 437 2.65 -24.35 6.65
N GLN A 438 2.94 -25.30 5.75
CA GLN A 438 4.11 -25.30 4.88
C GLN A 438 3.72 -24.90 3.47
N TYR A 439 4.05 -23.66 3.09
CA TYR A 439 3.81 -23.16 1.74
C TYR A 439 4.89 -23.68 0.78
N HIS A 440 4.75 -24.92 0.32
CA HIS A 440 5.68 -25.54 -0.63
C HIS A 440 5.62 -24.90 -2.03
N VAL A 441 6.65 -25.14 -2.87
CA VAL A 441 6.64 -24.71 -4.28
C VAL A 441 5.37 -25.20 -4.98
N GLY A 442 4.69 -24.29 -5.68
CA GLY A 442 3.39 -24.56 -6.30
C GLY A 442 2.18 -24.20 -5.42
N PHE A 443 2.38 -23.74 -4.17
CA PHE A 443 1.29 -23.36 -3.25
C PHE A 443 0.27 -22.38 -3.86
N GLY A 444 0.69 -21.47 -4.75
CA GLY A 444 -0.24 -20.58 -5.45
C GLY A 444 -1.24 -21.29 -6.37
N GLN A 445 -0.86 -22.44 -6.95
CA GLN A 445 -1.73 -23.27 -7.78
C GLN A 445 -2.66 -24.13 -6.90
N THR A 446 -2.17 -24.66 -5.77
CA THR A 446 -3.00 -25.31 -4.73
C THR A 446 -4.04 -24.34 -4.17
N LEU A 447 -3.66 -23.09 -3.85
CA LEU A 447 -4.59 -22.08 -3.35
C LEU A 447 -5.68 -21.74 -4.38
N GLN A 448 -5.33 -21.54 -5.66
CA GLN A 448 -6.32 -21.35 -6.73
C GLN A 448 -7.24 -22.56 -6.91
N ARG A 449 -6.74 -23.78 -6.70
CA ARG A 449 -7.55 -25.02 -6.74
C ARG A 449 -8.55 -25.04 -5.58
N ILE A 450 -8.09 -24.74 -4.36
CA ILE A 450 -8.92 -24.63 -3.16
C ILE A 450 -10.02 -23.56 -3.36
N GLU A 451 -9.66 -22.36 -3.82
CA GLU A 451 -10.62 -21.27 -4.09
C GLU A 451 -11.68 -21.67 -5.13
N LYS A 452 -11.27 -22.33 -6.23
CA LYS A 452 -12.19 -22.82 -7.27
C LYS A 452 -13.11 -23.92 -6.75
N GLN A 453 -12.60 -24.88 -5.96
CA GLN A 453 -13.40 -25.96 -5.39
C GLN A 453 -14.38 -25.43 -4.34
N ALA A 454 -13.96 -24.47 -3.50
CA ALA A 454 -14.86 -23.81 -2.54
C ALA A 454 -15.98 -23.05 -3.25
N ALA A 455 -15.64 -22.24 -4.27
CA ALA A 455 -16.64 -21.49 -5.05
C ALA A 455 -17.64 -22.39 -5.79
N ARG A 456 -17.21 -23.59 -6.23
CA ARG A 456 -18.06 -24.56 -6.93
C ARG A 456 -18.93 -25.40 -5.99
N SER A 457 -18.35 -25.97 -4.95
CA SER A 457 -18.99 -26.99 -4.11
C SER A 457 -19.58 -26.45 -2.81
N ALA A 458 -19.16 -25.27 -2.36
CA ALA A 458 -19.60 -24.64 -1.12
C ALA A 458 -19.78 -23.11 -1.31
N PRO A 459 -20.64 -22.65 -2.24
CA PRO A 459 -20.87 -21.22 -2.44
C PRO A 459 -21.36 -20.56 -1.15
N GLY A 460 -20.65 -19.52 -0.68
CA GLY A 460 -20.87 -18.90 0.63
C GLY A 460 -19.91 -19.36 1.74
N LEU A 461 -19.03 -20.34 1.45
CA LEU A 461 -17.86 -20.65 2.28
C LEU A 461 -16.70 -19.71 1.90
N PHE A 462 -16.25 -18.93 2.88
CA PHE A 462 -15.05 -18.10 2.78
C PHE A 462 -13.91 -18.73 3.58
N LEU A 463 -12.70 -18.64 3.06
CA LEU A 463 -11.50 -19.20 3.67
C LEU A 463 -10.61 -18.06 4.17
N GLY A 464 -10.12 -18.19 5.41
CA GLY A 464 -9.18 -17.26 6.03
C GLY A 464 -8.27 -18.00 7.01
N GLY A 465 -7.48 -17.25 7.77
CA GLY A 465 -6.50 -17.82 8.69
C GLY A 465 -5.14 -18.14 8.07
N ASN A 466 -4.25 -18.66 8.90
CA ASN A 466 -2.82 -18.82 8.60
C ASN A 466 -2.51 -19.87 7.52
N SER A 467 -3.49 -20.67 7.09
CA SER A 467 -3.29 -21.75 6.11
C SER A 467 -3.20 -21.26 4.66
N PHE A 468 -3.63 -20.03 4.37
CA PHE A 468 -3.87 -19.57 2.99
C PHE A 468 -3.11 -18.29 2.62
N TYR A 469 -3.22 -17.23 3.43
CA TYR A 469 -2.86 -15.86 3.03
C TYR A 469 -1.76 -15.22 3.90
N GLY A 470 -0.86 -16.03 4.45
CA GLY A 470 0.25 -15.59 5.31
C GLY A 470 0.14 -16.12 6.73
N ILE A 471 1.27 -16.47 7.34
CA ILE A 471 1.30 -17.09 8.68
C ILE A 471 1.41 -16.10 9.84
N GLY A 472 1.77 -14.84 9.58
CA GLY A 472 1.97 -13.84 10.62
C GLY A 472 0.65 -13.33 11.20
N LEU A 473 0.66 -12.90 12.47
CA LEU A 473 -0.50 -12.27 13.11
C LEU A 473 -1.02 -11.07 12.30
N ALA A 474 -0.10 -10.22 11.84
CA ALA A 474 -0.45 -9.08 11.00
C ALA A 474 -1.11 -9.49 9.67
N ASP A 475 -0.68 -10.59 9.05
CA ASP A 475 -1.27 -11.10 7.80
C ASP A 475 -2.67 -11.65 8.06
N CYS A 476 -2.82 -12.41 9.16
CA CYS A 476 -4.08 -12.96 9.65
C CYS A 476 -5.12 -11.86 9.91
N VAL A 477 -4.77 -10.76 10.59
CA VAL A 477 -5.66 -9.61 10.85
C VAL A 477 -5.96 -8.85 9.56
N THR A 478 -4.95 -8.55 8.75
CA THR A 478 -5.07 -7.85 7.45
C THR A 478 -6.05 -8.57 6.53
N HIS A 479 -5.91 -9.89 6.38
CA HIS A 479 -6.78 -10.68 5.53
C HIS A 479 -8.20 -10.83 6.11
N SER A 480 -8.34 -10.94 7.44
CA SER A 480 -9.66 -10.97 8.09
C SER A 480 -10.44 -9.67 7.83
N LYS A 481 -9.77 -8.51 7.87
CA LYS A 481 -10.36 -7.22 7.47
C LYS A 481 -10.73 -7.19 5.98
N GLN A 482 -9.89 -7.74 5.10
CA GLN A 482 -10.19 -7.86 3.66
C GLN A 482 -11.43 -8.73 3.40
N LEU A 483 -11.58 -9.86 4.10
CA LEU A 483 -12.76 -10.73 4.01
C LEU A 483 -14.03 -10.01 4.50
N ALA A 484 -13.96 -9.32 5.65
CA ALA A 484 -15.07 -8.54 6.17
C ALA A 484 -15.53 -7.44 5.20
N LEU A 485 -14.58 -6.66 4.65
CA LEU A 485 -14.86 -5.64 3.65
C LEU A 485 -15.39 -6.22 2.33
N LYS A 486 -14.89 -7.38 1.90
CA LYS A 486 -15.39 -8.09 0.70
C LYS A 486 -16.83 -8.57 0.92
N TYR A 487 -17.15 -9.11 2.10
CA TYR A 487 -18.50 -9.53 2.43
C TYR A 487 -19.46 -8.34 2.53
N ALA A 488 -19.07 -7.26 3.20
CA ALA A 488 -19.87 -6.04 3.30
C ALA A 488 -20.20 -5.42 1.93
N LYS A 489 -19.28 -5.47 0.96
CA LYS A 489 -19.55 -5.03 -0.43
C LYS A 489 -20.70 -5.79 -1.09
N MET A 490 -20.94 -7.06 -0.75
CA MET A 490 -22.08 -7.83 -1.28
C MET A 490 -23.46 -7.28 -0.82
N PHE A 491 -23.48 -6.36 0.16
CA PHE A 491 -24.70 -5.65 0.60
C PHE A 491 -24.83 -4.27 -0.06
N GLY A 492 -23.73 -3.67 -0.54
CA GLY A 492 -23.70 -2.40 -1.25
C GLY A 492 -23.78 -2.54 -2.78
N GLU A 493 -23.42 -3.71 -3.32
CA GLU A 493 -23.66 -4.06 -4.71
C GLU A 493 -25.16 -4.36 -4.90
N VAL A 494 -25.88 -3.39 -5.49
CA VAL A 494 -27.17 -3.65 -6.14
C VAL A 494 -26.96 -4.83 -7.08
N SER A 495 -27.73 -5.92 -6.88
CA SER A 495 -27.46 -7.18 -7.58
C SER A 495 -27.37 -6.97 -9.09
N PRO A 496 -26.50 -7.69 -9.83
CA PRO A 496 -26.45 -7.59 -11.29
C PRO A 496 -27.79 -7.87 -11.97
N GLN A 497 -28.75 -8.48 -11.26
CA GLN A 497 -30.14 -8.66 -11.70
C GLN A 497 -30.99 -7.39 -11.52
N GLN A 498 -30.89 -6.68 -10.38
CA GLN A 498 -31.56 -5.39 -10.20
C GLN A 498 -30.91 -4.29 -11.04
N ALA A 499 -29.58 -4.24 -11.09
CA ALA A 499 -28.85 -3.39 -12.02
C ALA A 499 -29.13 -3.80 -13.47
N LYS A 500 -29.36 -5.08 -13.79
CA LYS A 500 -29.90 -5.46 -15.11
C LYS A 500 -31.33 -5.00 -15.30
N ASN A 501 -32.21 -5.01 -14.31
CA ASN A 501 -33.58 -4.54 -14.51
C ASN A 501 -33.60 -3.02 -14.74
N GLU A 502 -32.88 -2.25 -13.92
CA GLU A 502 -32.71 -0.80 -14.11
C GLU A 502 -31.96 -0.48 -15.43
N LEU A 503 -30.96 -1.29 -15.81
CA LEU A 503 -30.27 -1.15 -17.10
C LEU A 503 -31.11 -1.68 -18.27
N VAL A 504 -32.04 -2.62 -18.08
CA VAL A 504 -32.96 -3.12 -19.12
C VAL A 504 -34.09 -2.12 -19.31
N ASP A 505 -34.59 -1.48 -18.26
CA ASP A 505 -35.52 -0.36 -18.38
C ASP A 505 -34.83 0.86 -19.04
N ALA A 506 -33.59 1.17 -18.65
CA ALA A 506 -32.79 2.21 -19.32
C ALA A 506 -32.37 1.84 -20.75
N VAL A 507 -32.09 0.56 -21.04
CA VAL A 507 -31.74 0.08 -22.39
C VAL A 507 -32.98 -0.12 -23.25
N LEU A 508 -34.17 -0.40 -22.72
CA LEU A 508 -35.42 -0.29 -23.48
C LEU A 508 -35.66 1.18 -23.84
N ALA A 509 -35.53 2.11 -22.89
CA ALA A 509 -35.65 3.55 -23.15
C ALA A 509 -34.63 4.03 -24.22
N VAL A 510 -33.37 3.60 -24.14
CA VAL A 510 -32.32 3.98 -25.09
C VAL A 510 -32.39 3.20 -26.41
N ALA A 511 -32.86 1.95 -26.43
CA ALA A 511 -33.04 1.17 -27.65
C ALA A 511 -34.26 1.63 -28.45
N CYS A 512 -35.38 1.97 -27.80
CA CYS A 512 -36.51 2.62 -28.47
C CYS A 512 -36.08 3.96 -29.07
N ALA A 513 -35.29 4.77 -28.35
CA ALA A 513 -34.73 6.02 -28.88
C ALA A 513 -33.69 5.80 -30.01
N GLY A 514 -32.90 4.73 -29.93
CA GLY A 514 -31.85 4.40 -30.91
C GLY A 514 -32.40 3.82 -32.20
N TYR A 515 -33.43 2.97 -32.12
CA TYR A 515 -34.06 2.33 -33.29
C TYR A 515 -34.79 3.37 -34.15
N LEU A 516 -35.49 4.34 -33.54
CA LEU A 516 -36.05 5.49 -34.27
C LEU A 516 -34.96 6.39 -34.89
N ARG A 517 -33.84 6.65 -34.18
CA ARG A 517 -32.72 7.43 -34.75
C ARG A 517 -32.03 6.75 -35.93
N SER A 518 -32.04 5.41 -35.99
CA SER A 518 -31.44 4.66 -37.10
C SER A 518 -32.28 4.73 -38.38
N LEU A 519 -33.60 4.73 -38.26
CA LEU A 519 -34.51 4.85 -39.41
C LEU A 519 -34.51 6.26 -40.02
N LEU A 520 -34.41 7.30 -39.18
CA LEU A 520 -34.44 8.70 -39.63
C LEU A 520 -33.14 9.19 -40.30
N ARG A 521 -31.98 8.57 -40.04
CA ARG A 521 -30.69 9.02 -40.61
C ARG A 521 -30.44 8.64 -42.06
N ASN A 522 -31.11 7.60 -42.57
CA ASN A 522 -30.95 7.17 -43.97
C ASN A 522 -31.96 7.81 -44.95
N GLY A 523 -32.89 8.66 -44.46
CA GLY A 523 -33.87 9.35 -45.29
C GLY A 523 -33.52 10.79 -45.69
N PHE A 524 -32.62 11.46 -44.95
CA PHE A 524 -32.38 12.90 -45.05
C PHE A 524 -30.94 13.27 -45.46
N ALA A 525 -30.49 12.69 -46.57
CA ALA A 525 -29.33 13.19 -47.34
C ALA A 525 -29.73 13.68 -48.75
N ALA A 526 -31.03 13.92 -48.96
CA ALA A 526 -31.60 14.55 -50.14
C ALA A 526 -32.67 15.55 -49.69
N ILE A 527 -32.82 16.65 -50.45
CA ILE A 527 -33.88 17.67 -50.30
C ILE A 527 -33.71 18.59 -49.07
N LEU A 528 -32.76 19.55 -49.14
CA LEU A 528 -33.04 21.00 -49.14
C LEU A 528 -31.76 21.85 -49.01
N GLU A 529 -31.23 22.31 -50.15
CA GLU A 529 -30.50 23.58 -50.22
C GLU A 529 -31.04 24.40 -51.41
N VAL A 530 -32.26 24.92 -51.25
CA VAL A 530 -32.87 25.88 -52.18
C VAL A 530 -33.65 26.92 -51.39
N GLN A 531 -32.99 28.02 -51.00
CA GLN A 531 -33.44 29.40 -51.25
C GLN A 531 -32.45 30.44 -50.71
N ALA A 532 -32.34 31.55 -51.44
CA ALA A 532 -31.37 32.65 -51.28
C ALA A 532 -29.89 32.27 -51.57
N THR A 533 -29.13 32.91 -52.46
CA THR A 533 -29.34 34.21 -53.13
C THR A 533 -29.01 34.18 -54.63
N ARG A 534 -29.98 34.56 -55.48
CA ARG A 534 -29.70 35.02 -56.85
C ARG A 534 -29.10 36.42 -56.83
N ARG A 535 -27.85 36.60 -57.27
CA ARG A 535 -27.38 37.74 -58.09
C ARG A 535 -25.89 37.59 -58.46
N SER A 536 -25.60 36.91 -59.57
CA SER A 536 -24.77 37.49 -60.64
C SER A 536 -24.51 36.55 -61.82
N TYR A 537 -24.69 37.12 -63.01
CA TYR A 537 -24.15 36.76 -64.32
C TYR A 537 -24.65 35.53 -65.11
N ARG A 538 -24.89 35.83 -66.40
CA ARG A 538 -25.35 34.97 -67.50
C ARG A 538 -24.14 34.45 -68.29
N ARG A 539 -24.42 33.46 -69.17
CA ARG A 539 -23.56 32.90 -70.25
C ARG A 539 -22.59 31.81 -69.74
N ALA A 540 -22.36 30.68 -70.42
CA ALA A 540 -22.79 30.28 -71.79
C ALA A 540 -23.05 28.76 -71.91
N ALA A 541 -23.70 28.36 -73.02
CA ALA A 541 -23.76 27.05 -73.71
C ALA A 541 -23.79 25.75 -72.86
N ALA A 542 -24.82 24.89 -72.85
CA ALA A 542 -25.67 24.32 -73.92
C ALA A 542 -25.00 23.26 -74.81
N GLY A 543 -25.42 22.00 -74.65
CA GLY A 543 -25.12 20.86 -75.54
C GLY A 543 -23.70 20.25 -75.37
N CYS A 544 -23.48 18.96 -75.64
CA CYS A 544 -24.41 17.92 -76.11
C CYS A 544 -23.85 16.51 -75.79
N ARG A 545 -24.78 15.55 -75.59
CA ARG A 545 -24.69 14.10 -75.87
C ARG A 545 -23.31 13.38 -75.84
N GLY A 546 -23.27 12.29 -75.06
CA GLY A 546 -23.12 10.97 -75.70
C GLY A 546 -22.00 10.02 -75.22
N GLN A 547 -22.44 8.85 -74.74
CA GLN A 547 -21.83 7.51 -74.91
C GLN A 547 -20.43 7.20 -74.32
N CYS A 548 -20.48 6.52 -73.17
CA CYS A 548 -20.05 5.12 -72.92
C CYS A 548 -18.66 4.58 -73.38
N HIS A 549 -18.12 3.73 -72.49
CA HIS A 549 -17.00 2.77 -72.64
C HIS A 549 -15.59 3.36 -72.75
N LEU A 550 -14.50 2.67 -72.38
CA LEU A 550 -14.19 1.61 -71.39
C LEU A 550 -12.63 1.46 -71.43
N GLU A 551 -12.02 0.68 -70.54
CA GLU A 551 -10.60 0.23 -70.61
C GLU A 551 -9.54 1.28 -70.24
N ARG A 552 -8.35 0.95 -69.71
CA ARG A 552 -7.77 -0.32 -69.20
C ARG A 552 -6.66 -0.02 -68.16
N SER A 553 -6.23 -1.05 -67.42
CA SER A 553 -5.13 -1.05 -66.42
C SER A 553 -3.76 -0.62 -66.98
N ILE A 554 -2.79 -0.25 -66.10
CA ILE A 554 -1.37 -0.71 -66.12
C ILE A 554 -0.47 -0.19 -64.94
N LEU A 555 0.21 -1.14 -64.28
CA LEU A 555 1.55 -1.18 -63.61
C LEU A 555 2.17 -0.03 -62.74
N SER A 556 2.42 -0.39 -61.47
CA SER A 556 3.77 -0.59 -60.82
C SER A 556 4.56 0.50 -60.07
N MET A 557 5.35 -0.01 -59.10
CA MET A 557 6.62 0.48 -58.49
C MET A 557 6.60 1.72 -57.56
N VAL A 558 7.05 1.61 -56.29
CA VAL A 558 8.46 1.67 -55.76
C VAL A 558 9.09 3.07 -55.95
N GLY A 559 9.67 3.76 -54.95
CA GLY A 559 9.79 3.51 -53.50
C GLY A 559 10.94 4.33 -52.85
N LEU A 560 11.01 4.31 -51.50
CA LEU A 560 12.21 4.49 -50.65
C LEU A 560 12.99 5.84 -50.53
N LEU A 561 13.30 6.19 -49.26
CA LEU A 561 14.52 6.85 -48.72
C LEU A 561 14.81 8.32 -49.14
N ASP A 562 15.66 9.11 -48.46
CA ASP A 562 16.05 9.29 -47.03
C ASP A 562 16.92 10.59 -46.95
N ALA A 563 17.34 10.99 -45.75
CA ALA A 563 18.53 11.78 -45.44
C ALA A 563 18.56 13.32 -45.65
N SER A 564 18.74 13.99 -44.50
CA SER A 564 19.81 14.97 -44.21
C SER A 564 19.71 16.46 -44.60
N SER A 565 19.83 17.31 -43.56
CA SER A 565 20.53 18.61 -43.47
C SER A 565 20.45 19.63 -44.61
N THR A 566 20.10 20.90 -44.35
CA THR A 566 21.11 21.89 -43.90
C THR A 566 20.47 23.20 -43.33
N ARG A 567 21.29 24.20 -42.99
CA ARG A 567 20.95 25.41 -42.20
C ARG A 567 20.68 26.66 -43.06
N ARG A 568 20.17 27.71 -42.39
CA ARG A 568 20.25 29.17 -42.74
C ARG A 568 19.39 29.60 -43.94
N GLU A 569 18.94 30.86 -44.08
CA GLU A 569 19.06 32.06 -43.22
C GLU A 569 17.83 32.98 -43.42
N ALA A 570 17.40 33.59 -42.31
CA ALA A 570 16.95 34.98 -42.10
C ALA A 570 16.25 35.85 -43.19
N SER A 571 15.29 36.65 -42.67
CA SER A 571 14.98 38.06 -43.03
C SER A 571 13.69 38.39 -43.82
N ASN A 572 12.72 38.90 -43.05
CA ASN A 572 11.96 40.15 -43.23
C ASN A 572 11.22 40.46 -44.55
N CYS A 573 9.88 40.57 -44.44
CA CYS A 573 9.05 41.79 -44.63
C CYS A 573 7.58 41.38 -44.91
N VAL A 574 6.50 42.12 -44.59
CA VAL A 574 6.22 43.30 -43.72
C VAL A 574 4.67 43.40 -43.61
N LEU A 575 4.12 43.85 -42.46
CA LEU A 575 2.79 44.47 -42.14
C LEU A 575 1.54 44.24 -43.05
N PHE A 576 0.26 44.27 -42.64
CA PHE A 576 -0.55 44.51 -41.41
C PHE A 576 -2.00 43.99 -41.75
N LEU A 577 -2.98 43.76 -40.87
CA LEU A 577 -3.63 44.64 -39.87
C LEU A 577 -4.58 43.82 -38.95
N CYS A 578 -5.00 44.41 -37.82
CA CYS A 578 -5.86 43.86 -36.75
C CYS A 578 -7.39 44.02 -37.04
N PRO A 579 -8.33 43.42 -36.26
CA PRO A 579 -8.75 43.94 -34.93
C PRO A 579 -9.17 42.84 -33.89
N SER A 580 -9.50 43.10 -32.60
CA SER A 580 -9.11 44.13 -31.60
C SER A 580 -9.79 43.87 -30.20
N TRP A 581 -9.38 44.60 -29.15
CA TRP A 581 -9.97 44.76 -27.77
C TRP A 581 -9.74 43.61 -26.75
N SER A 582 -9.52 43.86 -25.44
CA SER A 582 -9.07 45.07 -24.70
C SER A 582 -8.63 44.68 -23.27
N VAL A 583 -7.61 45.31 -22.70
CA VAL A 583 -7.10 45.09 -21.33
C VAL A 583 -6.89 46.42 -20.64
N ASP A 584 -7.43 46.60 -19.43
CA ASP A 584 -7.17 47.77 -18.58
C ASP A 584 -5.99 47.54 -17.62
N THR A 585 -5.29 48.63 -17.33
CA THR A 585 -4.10 48.69 -16.46
C THR A 585 -4.12 49.98 -15.63
N VAL A 586 -3.81 49.92 -14.32
CA VAL A 586 -3.41 51.11 -13.54
C VAL A 586 -2.34 50.74 -12.50
N TYR A 587 -1.36 51.64 -12.38
CA TYR A 587 -0.21 51.62 -11.46
C TYR A 587 -0.57 52.04 -10.02
N THR A 588 0.29 51.77 -9.05
CA THR A 588 1.00 52.86 -8.30
C THR A 588 2.13 52.34 -7.42
N VAL A 589 3.14 53.20 -7.22
CA VAL A 589 4.31 53.01 -6.35
C VAL A 589 4.35 54.18 -5.38
N SER A 590 4.69 53.97 -4.10
CA SER A 590 5.21 55.05 -3.25
C SER A 590 6.23 54.55 -2.22
N ASN A 591 7.33 55.30 -2.11
CA ASN A 591 8.45 55.05 -1.21
C ASN A 591 8.38 56.01 -0.01
N SER A 592 8.56 55.49 1.21
CA SER A 592 9.17 56.20 2.35
C SER A 592 9.46 55.15 3.45
N GLY A 593 10.52 55.19 4.25
CA GLY A 593 11.64 56.13 4.33
C GLY A 593 11.91 56.57 5.78
N GLY A 594 12.66 55.81 6.59
CA GLY A 594 12.95 56.24 7.98
C GLY A 594 13.68 55.28 8.95
N SER A 595 15.01 55.43 9.05
CA SER A 595 15.80 55.51 10.31
C SER A 595 15.85 54.39 11.40
N PHE A 596 16.90 53.56 11.32
CA PHE A 596 17.97 53.34 12.35
C PHE A 596 17.72 52.95 13.85
N ARG A 597 18.07 51.67 14.14
CA ARG A 597 19.10 51.13 15.10
C ARG A 597 18.98 51.14 16.66
N LYS A 598 19.45 49.98 17.20
CA LYS A 598 19.94 49.60 18.57
C LYS A 598 18.85 49.38 19.65
N GLY A 599 18.93 48.35 20.51
CA GLY A 599 19.83 47.18 20.52
C GLY A 599 19.73 46.30 21.80
N VAL A 600 20.02 45.00 21.64
CA VAL A 600 20.65 44.05 22.60
C VAL A 600 20.24 44.08 24.09
N PHE A 601 19.60 43.02 24.62
CA PHE A 601 20.23 42.08 25.59
C PHE A 601 19.39 40.80 25.87
N ARG A 602 20.08 39.72 26.27
CA ARG A 602 19.51 38.46 26.81
C ARG A 602 19.83 38.32 28.31
N SER A 603 18.87 37.87 29.10
CA SER A 603 19.02 36.95 30.26
C SER A 603 17.60 36.58 30.74
N SER A 604 17.18 35.34 31.03
CA SER A 604 17.76 34.19 31.74
C SER A 604 17.74 34.29 33.28
N SER A 605 16.73 33.62 33.86
CA SER A 605 16.72 32.91 35.15
C SER A 605 16.87 33.65 36.50
N LYS A 606 15.74 33.67 37.25
CA LYS A 606 15.58 33.41 38.71
C LYS A 606 16.17 34.45 39.72
N PRO A 607 15.75 34.44 41.01
CA PRO A 607 14.36 34.46 41.51
C PRO A 607 14.21 35.41 42.76
N ALA A 608 13.10 35.28 43.49
CA ALA A 608 12.85 35.65 44.89
C ALA A 608 12.06 36.95 45.21
N SER A 609 11.13 36.79 46.16
CA SER A 609 10.54 37.75 47.14
C SER A 609 10.78 39.26 46.92
N THR A 610 9.75 40.11 46.96
CA THR A 610 9.06 40.49 48.22
C THR A 610 7.64 41.05 48.00
N SER A 611 7.00 41.41 49.12
CA SER A 611 5.61 41.84 49.32
C SER A 611 5.24 43.27 48.90
N SER A 612 3.92 43.52 48.95
CA SER A 612 3.21 44.81 49.07
C SER A 612 2.97 45.65 47.82
N THR A 613 1.98 46.56 47.75
CA THR A 613 0.55 46.68 48.19
C THR A 613 0.07 48.01 47.53
N LEU A 614 -1.24 48.23 47.31
CA LEU A 614 -1.87 49.51 46.89
C LEU A 614 -1.69 49.88 45.38
N ASN A 615 -2.67 50.47 44.68
CA ASN A 615 -4.08 50.70 45.02
C ASN A 615 -5.00 50.77 43.78
N ASN A 616 -6.31 50.72 44.01
CA ASN A 616 -7.41 50.80 43.04
C ASN A 616 -7.36 51.98 42.05
N GLN A 617 -7.87 51.76 40.83
CA GLN A 617 -9.07 52.47 40.30
C GLN A 617 -9.69 51.73 39.08
N ASN A 618 -10.98 51.38 39.20
CA ASN A 618 -11.89 50.90 38.15
C ASN A 618 -12.76 52.09 37.65
N PRO A 619 -13.67 51.98 36.65
CA PRO A 619 -14.03 50.82 35.81
C PRO A 619 -14.08 51.08 34.28
N ALA A 620 -14.06 50.01 33.46
CA ALA A 620 -14.74 49.96 32.16
C ALA A 620 -15.05 48.51 31.75
N GLU A 621 -16.21 48.31 31.12
CA GLU A 621 -16.83 47.05 30.66
C GLU A 621 -15.86 46.17 29.83
N GLY A 622 -15.85 44.83 29.88
CA GLY A 622 -16.97 43.88 29.93
C GLY A 622 -17.19 43.31 28.51
N SER A 623 -16.76 42.10 28.16
CA SER A 623 -17.42 40.84 28.57
C SER A 623 -16.54 39.58 28.37
N HIS A 624 -16.84 38.52 29.12
CA HIS A 624 -16.04 37.29 29.20
C HIS A 624 -16.32 36.23 28.11
N LEU A 625 -15.31 35.38 27.87
CA LEU A 625 -15.45 34.09 27.18
C LEU A 625 -16.38 33.15 27.96
N VAL A 626 -17.40 32.59 27.28
CA VAL A 626 -18.34 31.62 27.85
C VAL A 626 -17.79 30.20 27.75
N SER A 627 -17.70 29.49 28.87
CA SER A 627 -17.43 28.04 28.92
C SER A 627 -18.43 27.33 29.84
N GLY A 628 -18.78 26.09 29.50
CA GLY A 628 -19.54 25.17 30.37
C GLY A 628 -21.08 25.29 30.36
N SER A 629 -21.75 24.13 30.34
CA SER A 629 -23.16 23.87 30.67
C SER A 629 -24.30 24.57 29.89
N GLN A 630 -24.15 25.77 29.33
CA GLN A 630 -25.26 26.52 28.70
C GLN A 630 -25.31 26.47 27.16
N ARG A 631 -24.56 25.55 26.53
CA ARG A 631 -24.38 25.47 25.06
C ARG A 631 -25.67 25.17 24.27
N VAL A 632 -26.74 24.75 24.94
CA VAL A 632 -28.01 24.30 24.32
C VAL A 632 -28.93 25.46 23.91
N LYS A 633 -28.61 26.72 24.26
CA LYS A 633 -29.45 27.90 24.00
C LYS A 633 -29.11 28.70 22.73
N PHE A 634 -28.21 28.22 21.87
CA PHE A 634 -27.79 28.93 20.65
C PHE A 634 -28.01 28.13 19.36
N HIS A 635 -29.27 27.99 18.94
CA HIS A 635 -29.63 27.74 17.55
C HIS A 635 -30.50 28.90 17.05
N ARG A 636 -30.01 29.67 16.08
CA ARG A 636 -30.86 30.59 15.29
C ARG A 636 -31.32 29.87 14.02
N ARG A 637 -32.64 29.81 13.82
CA ARG A 637 -33.24 29.66 12.48
C ARG A 637 -33.25 31.05 11.81
N PRO A 638 -33.08 31.15 10.48
CA PRO A 638 -33.38 32.40 9.77
C PRO A 638 -34.88 32.69 9.86
N VAL A 639 -35.21 33.96 10.08
CA VAL A 639 -36.59 34.48 10.09
C VAL A 639 -36.91 35.02 8.70
N LEU A 640 -38.00 34.55 8.09
CA LEU A 640 -38.60 35.19 6.91
C LEU A 640 -39.56 36.30 7.38
N PRO A 641 -39.51 37.51 6.78
CA PRO A 641 -40.39 38.61 7.19
C PRO A 641 -41.84 38.34 6.77
N HIS A 642 -42.78 38.56 7.69
CA HIS A 642 -44.21 38.68 7.37
C HIS A 642 -44.52 40.06 6.78
N LEU A 643 -45.41 40.09 5.81
CA LEU A 643 -46.27 41.24 5.51
C LEU A 643 -47.72 40.77 5.59
N GLN A 644 -48.50 41.35 6.50
CA GLN A 644 -49.95 41.13 6.59
C GLN A 644 -50.70 42.11 5.68
N ALA A 645 -51.80 41.63 5.12
CA ALA A 645 -52.96 42.44 4.77
C ALA A 645 -54.23 41.60 4.96
N GLU A 646 -55.23 42.15 5.66
CA GLU A 646 -56.56 41.59 5.95
C GLU A 646 -57.66 42.61 5.50
N PRO A 647 -58.96 42.23 5.44
CA PRO A 647 -59.55 40.96 5.01
C PRO A 647 -60.45 41.25 3.76
N PRO A 648 -61.82 41.37 3.73
CA PRO A 648 -62.93 40.89 4.58
C PRO A 648 -63.83 39.82 3.91
N GLU A 649 -64.74 39.21 4.71
CA GLU A 649 -66.08 38.64 4.33
C GLU A 649 -66.16 37.48 3.29
N VAL A 650 -66.98 36.41 3.41
CA VAL A 650 -68.22 36.15 4.18
C VAL A 650 -68.26 34.73 4.79
N LEU A 651 -69.03 34.59 5.87
CA LEU A 651 -69.43 33.40 6.64
C LEU A 651 -70.02 32.21 5.84
N LEU A 652 -69.75 30.96 6.26
CA LEU A 652 -70.70 30.01 6.89
C LEU A 652 -70.19 28.53 6.91
N ALA A 653 -70.62 27.79 7.94
CA ALA A 653 -70.42 26.34 8.12
C ALA A 653 -71.72 25.56 7.75
N PRO A 654 -71.92 24.24 8.03
CA PRO A 654 -71.02 23.18 8.51
C PRO A 654 -71.11 21.86 7.67
N ALA A 655 -70.42 20.80 8.12
CA ALA A 655 -70.50 19.45 7.55
C ALA A 655 -71.71 18.64 8.05
N PHE A 656 -72.08 17.56 7.34
CA PHE A 656 -72.75 16.40 7.96
C PHE A 656 -72.36 15.05 7.33
N ALA A 657 -72.64 13.99 8.08
CA ALA A 657 -71.97 12.68 8.05
C ALA A 657 -72.67 11.61 7.14
N PRO A 658 -72.10 10.40 6.97
CA PRO A 658 -72.55 9.41 5.99
C PRO A 658 -73.60 8.41 6.56
N PRO A 659 -74.26 7.61 5.69
CA PRO A 659 -74.96 6.40 6.11
C PRO A 659 -74.25 5.11 5.65
N ALA A 660 -74.18 4.13 6.55
CA ALA A 660 -73.92 2.72 6.24
C ALA A 660 -75.25 1.94 6.11
N PRO A 661 -75.27 0.70 5.55
CA PRO A 661 -76.49 0.00 5.08
C PRO A 661 -76.96 -1.08 6.12
N PRO A 662 -77.75 -2.15 5.83
CA PRO A 662 -78.48 -2.56 4.60
C PRO A 662 -79.93 -3.14 4.85
N VAL A 663 -80.53 -3.75 3.81
CA VAL A 663 -81.48 -4.92 3.83
C VAL A 663 -83.03 -4.73 3.68
N LYS A 664 -83.50 -5.04 2.45
CA LYS A 664 -84.70 -5.80 2.01
C LYS A 664 -86.17 -5.40 2.34
N ARG A 665 -86.94 -5.44 1.24
CA ARG A 665 -88.27 -6.09 0.97
C ARG A 665 -89.53 -5.20 0.78
N GLN A 666 -90.04 -5.32 -0.45
CA GLN A 666 -91.46 -5.37 -0.87
C GLN A 666 -92.38 -4.13 -0.73
N GLY A 667 -93.10 -3.85 -1.82
CA GLY A 667 -94.47 -3.34 -1.75
C GLY A 667 -94.64 -1.86 -2.17
N PRO A 668 -95.67 -1.51 -2.97
CA PRO A 668 -95.79 -0.17 -3.57
C PRO A 668 -96.92 0.68 -2.97
N ALA A 669 -96.73 2.01 -2.85
CA ALA A 669 -97.76 3.02 -3.14
C ALA A 669 -97.27 4.49 -2.99
N LYS A 670 -97.62 5.29 -4.00
CA LYS A 670 -98.19 6.66 -3.98
C LYS A 670 -97.86 7.68 -2.85
N SER A 671 -97.46 8.87 -3.35
CA SER A 671 -97.97 10.22 -2.99
C SER A 671 -97.74 10.83 -1.59
N SER A 672 -96.97 11.92 -1.59
CA SER A 672 -97.22 13.21 -0.90
C SER A 672 -97.63 13.22 0.59
N ALA A 673 -96.72 13.68 1.46
CA ALA A 673 -96.99 14.73 2.46
C ALA A 673 -95.69 15.25 3.12
N SER A 674 -95.76 16.49 3.58
CA SER A 674 -94.88 17.17 4.55
C SER A 674 -95.74 17.41 5.83
N PRO A 675 -95.36 18.14 6.91
CA PRO A 675 -94.05 18.45 7.55
C PRO A 675 -94.06 18.13 9.08
N TYR A 676 -93.14 18.77 9.86
CA TYR A 676 -93.22 19.15 11.30
C TYR A 676 -92.63 18.27 12.45
N ILE A 677 -91.45 18.70 12.93
CA ILE A 677 -91.09 19.17 14.30
C ILE A 677 -91.04 18.24 15.55
N ALA A 678 -89.99 18.50 16.38
CA ALA A 678 -89.79 18.24 17.82
C ALA A 678 -89.50 16.78 18.29
N ALA A 679 -88.78 16.54 19.40
CA ALA A 679 -87.79 17.33 20.15
C ALA A 679 -87.08 16.42 21.20
N ASP A 680 -86.04 16.97 21.85
CA ASP A 680 -85.54 16.68 23.21
C ASP A 680 -84.74 15.41 23.58
N ALA A 681 -83.72 15.69 24.43
CA ALA A 681 -83.24 14.92 25.59
C ALA A 681 -82.47 13.57 25.39
N VAL A 682 -81.58 13.14 26.30
CA VAL A 682 -80.55 13.76 27.19
C VAL A 682 -79.75 12.61 27.85
N ASP A 683 -78.47 12.81 28.17
CA ASP A 683 -77.58 12.01 29.05
C ASP A 683 -77.29 10.51 28.78
N GLY A 684 -76.08 10.06 29.22
CA GLY A 684 -75.91 8.67 29.67
C GLY A 684 -74.57 7.95 29.42
N ASN A 685 -73.56 8.20 30.26
CA ASN A 685 -72.49 7.27 30.68
C ASN A 685 -71.48 6.66 29.66
N THR A 686 -70.28 7.25 29.70
CA THR A 686 -68.95 6.61 29.74
C THR A 686 -68.82 5.08 29.75
N ARG A 687 -67.91 4.57 28.89
CA ARG A 687 -66.80 3.71 29.37
C ARG A 687 -65.56 3.79 28.48
N SER A 688 -64.38 3.89 29.09
CA SER A 688 -63.09 3.90 28.41
C SER A 688 -62.52 2.48 28.23
N VAL A 689 -61.99 2.18 27.04
CA VAL A 689 -60.91 1.20 26.85
C VAL A 689 -59.88 1.83 25.93
N GLY A 690 -58.67 2.05 26.43
CA GLY A 690 -57.58 2.59 25.63
C GLY A 690 -56.88 1.50 24.83
N ILE A 691 -56.54 1.77 23.57
CA ILE A 691 -55.46 1.09 22.87
C ILE A 691 -54.50 2.14 22.31
N GLN A 692 -53.23 1.93 22.63
CA GLN A 692 -52.11 2.79 22.34
C GLN A 692 -51.24 2.15 21.25
N THR A 693 -51.09 2.83 20.11
CA THR A 693 -49.91 2.73 19.22
C THR A 693 -49.73 4.11 18.57
N ALA A 694 -48.87 4.99 19.08
CA ALA A 694 -47.40 4.91 19.04
C ALA A 694 -46.85 5.07 17.61
N TYR A 695 -46.15 6.20 17.41
CA TYR A 695 -45.52 6.63 16.17
C TYR A 695 -44.67 5.55 15.50
N ARG A 696 -44.67 5.54 14.16
CA ARG A 696 -43.77 4.75 13.34
C ARG A 696 -43.16 5.64 12.26
N ASP A 697 -42.06 6.31 12.59
CA ASP A 697 -41.30 7.08 11.61
C ASP A 697 -40.70 6.13 10.57
N SER A 698 -41.23 6.22 9.36
CA SER A 698 -40.74 5.52 8.17
C SER A 698 -40.89 6.51 7.02
N GLU A 699 -39.79 6.89 6.39
CA GLU A 699 -39.74 7.88 5.29
C GLU A 699 -40.31 7.32 3.96
N ALA A 700 -41.40 6.55 4.04
CA ALA A 700 -42.25 6.18 2.92
C ALA A 700 -43.50 7.04 2.99
N GLN A 701 -43.35 8.33 2.65
CA GLN A 701 -44.44 9.29 2.63
C GLN A 701 -45.37 9.01 1.43
N THR A 702 -46.30 8.07 1.61
CA THR A 702 -47.46 7.93 0.72
C THR A 702 -48.30 9.19 0.80
N ASP A 703 -48.65 9.78 -0.34
CA ASP A 703 -49.54 10.95 -0.39
C ASP A 703 -50.84 10.63 0.39
N PRO A 704 -51.29 11.51 1.31
CA PRO A 704 -52.53 11.29 2.06
C PRO A 704 -53.70 11.15 1.07
N TYR A 705 -54.58 10.17 1.33
CA TYR A 705 -55.76 9.94 0.49
C TYR A 705 -56.63 11.19 0.37
N THR A 706 -56.53 11.88 -0.78
CA THR A 706 -57.48 12.90 -1.19
C THR A 706 -58.67 12.22 -1.87
N PRO A 707 -59.91 12.41 -1.37
CA PRO A 707 -61.10 11.86 -2.00
C PRO A 707 -61.35 12.51 -3.37
N ASP A 708 -61.88 11.72 -4.30
CA ASP A 708 -62.24 12.20 -5.64
C ASP A 708 -63.31 13.29 -5.56
N TYR A 709 -63.03 14.47 -6.14
CA TYR A 709 -63.99 15.57 -6.23
C TYR A 709 -64.68 15.57 -7.59
N THR A 710 -66.02 15.52 -7.61
CA THR A 710 -66.80 15.59 -8.84
C THR A 710 -66.94 17.03 -9.30
N VAL A 711 -66.20 17.41 -10.35
CA VAL A 711 -66.28 18.74 -10.97
C VAL A 711 -67.66 18.94 -11.62
N GLN A 712 -68.45 19.88 -11.10
CA GLN A 712 -69.70 20.27 -11.73
C GLN A 712 -69.42 20.91 -13.11
N LYS A 713 -70.07 20.40 -14.15
CA LYS A 713 -69.99 20.99 -15.50
C LYS A 713 -70.66 22.37 -15.47
N THR A 714 -70.04 23.35 -16.11
CA THR A 714 -70.66 24.67 -16.27
C THR A 714 -71.90 24.57 -17.18
N ALA A 715 -72.75 25.60 -17.19
CA ALA A 715 -74.02 25.59 -17.95
C ALA A 715 -73.89 25.28 -19.46
N ASN A 716 -72.70 25.48 -20.03
CA ASN A 716 -72.39 25.16 -21.43
C ASN A 716 -71.80 23.74 -21.63
N GLY A 717 -71.85 22.88 -20.60
CA GLY A 717 -71.42 21.48 -20.66
C GLY A 717 -69.90 21.25 -20.58
N SER A 718 -69.07 22.30 -20.55
CA SER A 718 -67.62 22.19 -20.47
C SER A 718 -67.10 22.10 -19.03
N THR A 719 -66.02 21.34 -18.86
CA THR A 719 -65.26 21.23 -17.61
C THR A 719 -64.24 22.38 -17.50
N PRO A 720 -64.06 23.02 -16.33
CA PRO A 720 -63.04 24.03 -16.12
C PRO A 720 -61.64 23.44 -16.32
N GLU A 721 -60.84 24.08 -17.18
CA GLU A 721 -59.60 23.51 -17.72
C GLU A 721 -58.51 23.29 -16.65
N ILE A 722 -58.49 24.13 -15.62
CA ILE A 722 -57.56 24.03 -14.49
C ILE A 722 -57.71 22.68 -13.76
N ALA A 723 -58.95 22.19 -13.63
CA ALA A 723 -59.24 20.90 -12.99
C ALA A 723 -58.87 19.68 -13.85
N THR A 724 -58.42 19.87 -15.10
CA THR A 724 -57.91 18.77 -15.94
C THR A 724 -56.41 18.51 -15.77
N LEU A 725 -55.70 19.38 -15.03
CA LEU A 725 -54.29 19.20 -14.69
C LEU A 725 -54.14 18.35 -13.42
N GLY A 726 -54.12 17.02 -13.58
CA GLY A 726 -54.13 16.05 -12.47
C GLY A 726 -52.93 16.07 -11.50
N GLY A 727 -51.98 17.00 -11.64
CA GLY A 727 -50.83 17.17 -10.74
C GLY A 727 -51.02 18.24 -9.65
N LEU A 728 -52.02 19.12 -9.78
CA LEU A 728 -52.21 20.25 -8.86
C LEU A 728 -52.77 19.79 -7.51
N SER A 729 -51.93 19.83 -6.47
CA SER A 729 -52.30 19.45 -5.10
C SER A 729 -51.89 20.51 -4.08
N HIS A 730 -52.83 20.88 -3.20
CA HIS A 730 -52.65 21.97 -2.23
C HIS A 730 -51.47 21.71 -1.26
N ALA A 731 -51.16 20.45 -0.98
CA ALA A 731 -50.05 20.05 -0.10
C ALA A 731 -48.65 20.32 -0.68
N ARG A 732 -48.51 20.46 -2.00
CA ARG A 732 -47.21 20.74 -2.67
C ARG A 732 -46.87 22.23 -2.77
N GLY A 733 -47.72 23.12 -2.24
CA GLY A 733 -47.48 24.57 -2.23
C GLY A 733 -47.64 25.26 -3.60
N GLN A 734 -48.22 24.59 -4.59
CA GLN A 734 -48.37 25.05 -5.98
C GLN A 734 -49.66 25.87 -6.23
N LEU A 735 -50.24 26.43 -5.17
CA LEU A 735 -51.28 27.45 -5.25
C LEU A 735 -50.75 28.68 -4.50
N PRO A 736 -50.57 29.85 -5.16
CA PRO A 736 -51.05 30.20 -6.51
C PRO A 736 -50.28 29.53 -7.67
N ILE A 737 -50.99 29.40 -8.79
CA ILE A 737 -50.53 28.77 -10.05
C ILE A 737 -49.26 29.47 -10.59
N GLY A 738 -48.26 28.69 -10.97
CA GLY A 738 -46.99 29.16 -11.53
C GLY A 738 -47.03 29.49 -13.02
N GLN A 739 -46.03 30.22 -13.52
CA GLN A 739 -45.95 30.61 -14.95
C GLN A 739 -45.95 29.39 -15.90
N ALA A 740 -45.22 28.32 -15.56
CA ALA A 740 -45.17 27.09 -16.37
C ALA A 740 -46.54 26.38 -16.49
N GLU A 741 -47.39 26.48 -15.46
CA GLU A 741 -48.73 25.88 -15.45
C GLU A 741 -49.70 26.72 -16.30
N LEU A 742 -49.56 28.06 -16.29
CA LEU A 742 -50.28 28.95 -17.20
C LEU A 742 -49.89 28.69 -18.67
N GLU A 743 -48.59 28.56 -18.96
CA GLU A 743 -48.09 28.22 -20.29
C GLU A 743 -48.62 26.85 -20.78
N LEU A 744 -48.72 25.86 -19.89
CA LEU A 744 -49.32 24.56 -20.20
C LEU A 744 -50.82 24.67 -20.51
N ILE A 745 -51.57 25.50 -19.79
CA ILE A 745 -52.99 25.77 -20.08
C ILE A 745 -53.13 26.46 -21.43
N GLU A 746 -52.33 27.48 -21.72
CA GLU A 746 -52.33 28.15 -23.03
C GLU A 746 -51.96 27.20 -24.18
N ARG A 747 -50.97 26.32 -23.98
CA ARG A 747 -50.58 25.29 -24.94
C ARG A 747 -51.75 24.34 -25.23
N ASN A 748 -52.46 23.89 -24.19
CA ASN A 748 -53.63 23.03 -24.33
C ASN A 748 -54.78 23.73 -25.05
N ARG A 749 -55.01 25.03 -24.81
CA ARG A 749 -55.97 25.84 -25.59
C ARG A 749 -55.59 25.94 -27.06
N LYS A 750 -54.33 26.28 -27.35
CA LYS A 750 -53.79 26.36 -28.72
C LYS A 750 -53.92 25.01 -29.44
N LYS A 751 -53.68 23.89 -28.74
CA LYS A 751 -53.86 22.54 -29.26
C LYS A 751 -55.31 22.21 -29.60
N ARG A 752 -56.28 22.46 -28.71
CA ARG A 752 -57.70 22.23 -29.00
C ARG A 752 -58.23 23.11 -30.13
N ALA A 753 -57.79 24.38 -30.19
CA ALA A 753 -58.12 25.28 -31.29
C ALA A 753 -57.56 24.77 -32.64
N PHE A 754 -56.35 24.22 -32.63
CA PHE A 754 -55.76 23.57 -33.78
C PHE A 754 -56.51 22.29 -34.19
N GLU A 755 -56.84 21.42 -33.24
CA GLU A 755 -57.63 20.19 -33.49
C GLU A 755 -59.02 20.52 -34.09
N ALA A 756 -59.66 21.59 -33.63
CA ALA A 756 -60.91 22.10 -34.19
C ALA A 756 -60.76 22.71 -35.60
N SER A 757 -59.55 23.13 -36.00
CA SER A 757 -59.26 23.66 -37.34
C SER A 757 -58.91 22.60 -38.38
N LEU A 758 -58.79 21.33 -37.98
CA LEU A 758 -58.44 20.22 -38.88
C LEU A 758 -59.59 19.89 -39.83
N PRO A 759 -59.33 19.67 -41.13
CA PRO A 759 -60.39 19.33 -42.10
C PRO A 759 -61.03 17.96 -41.80
N PRO A 760 -62.28 17.73 -42.22
CA PRO A 760 -62.98 16.46 -42.00
C PRO A 760 -62.37 15.32 -42.85
N MET A 761 -62.52 14.09 -42.37
CA MET A 761 -62.00 12.87 -43.02
C MET A 761 -62.93 12.33 -44.11
N THR A 762 -63.39 13.19 -45.02
CA THR A 762 -64.31 12.80 -46.11
C THR A 762 -63.59 12.35 -47.38
N ASP A 763 -62.46 12.98 -47.71
CA ASP A 763 -61.79 12.82 -49.01
C ASP A 763 -60.30 12.50 -48.84
N GLU A 764 -59.70 11.77 -49.78
CA GLU A 764 -58.28 11.37 -49.71
C GLU A 764 -57.33 12.59 -49.64
N ALA A 765 -57.65 13.65 -50.38
CA ALA A 765 -56.90 14.91 -50.32
C ALA A 765 -57.03 15.64 -48.96
N SER A 766 -58.20 15.57 -48.32
CA SER A 766 -58.40 16.17 -46.99
C SER A 766 -57.70 15.38 -45.89
N PHE A 767 -57.65 14.04 -46.02
CA PHE A 767 -56.87 13.15 -45.16
C PHE A 767 -55.36 13.47 -45.24
N LEU A 768 -54.80 13.60 -46.45
CA LEU A 768 -53.37 13.93 -46.64
C LEU A 768 -53.03 15.31 -46.06
N LEU A 769 -53.89 16.31 -46.28
CA LEU A 769 -53.71 17.64 -45.69
C LEU A 769 -53.77 17.60 -44.16
N ARG A 770 -54.75 16.88 -43.58
CA ARG A 770 -54.88 16.69 -42.13
C ARG A 770 -53.66 16.01 -41.52
N LYS A 771 -53.14 14.98 -42.18
CA LYS A 771 -51.91 14.29 -41.77
C LYS A 771 -50.71 15.24 -41.76
N ALA A 772 -50.49 15.98 -42.85
CA ALA A 772 -49.39 16.94 -42.94
C ALA A 772 -49.49 18.07 -41.89
N MET A 773 -50.71 18.55 -41.60
CA MET A 773 -50.93 19.53 -40.53
C MET A 773 -50.62 18.95 -39.14
N LEU A 774 -51.02 17.71 -38.86
CA LEU A 774 -50.71 17.01 -37.60
C LEU A 774 -49.19 16.80 -37.43
N GLU A 775 -48.49 16.29 -38.45
CA GLU A 775 -47.03 16.11 -38.44
C GLU A 775 -46.29 17.46 -38.24
N ALA A 776 -46.78 18.53 -38.87
CA ALA A 776 -46.24 19.89 -38.69
C ALA A 776 -46.51 20.47 -37.28
N GLN A 777 -47.59 20.07 -36.61
CA GLN A 777 -47.88 20.48 -35.24
C GLN A 777 -47.10 19.64 -34.22
N GLU A 778 -46.93 18.34 -34.47
CA GLU A 778 -46.07 17.47 -33.66
C GLU A 778 -44.63 17.98 -33.69
N THR A 779 -44.03 18.19 -34.86
CA THR A 779 -42.64 18.69 -34.97
C THR A 779 -42.42 20.01 -34.20
N ARG A 780 -43.41 20.91 -34.14
CA ARG A 780 -43.38 22.11 -33.28
C ARG A 780 -43.48 21.79 -31.78
N GLU A 781 -44.34 20.86 -31.39
CA GLU A 781 -44.44 20.39 -30.00
C GLU A 781 -43.16 19.69 -29.51
N TRP A 782 -42.46 18.98 -30.40
CA TRP A 782 -41.16 18.36 -30.14
C TRP A 782 -40.06 19.43 -30.00
N ALA A 783 -39.99 20.40 -30.92
CA ALA A 783 -39.01 21.50 -30.85
C ALA A 783 -39.15 22.36 -29.57
N TYR A 784 -40.38 22.61 -29.09
CA TYR A 784 -40.59 23.30 -27.81
C TYR A 784 -40.11 22.46 -26.62
N ARG A 785 -40.36 21.14 -26.62
CA ARG A 785 -39.85 20.24 -25.56
C ARG A 785 -38.33 20.14 -25.57
N GLU A 786 -37.71 20.16 -26.75
CA GLU A 786 -36.25 20.15 -26.89
C GLU A 786 -35.64 21.44 -26.30
N ALA A 787 -36.20 22.61 -26.62
CA ALA A 787 -35.80 23.88 -26.03
C ALA A 787 -36.01 23.95 -24.49
N GLU A 788 -37.08 23.36 -23.98
CA GLU A 788 -37.35 23.24 -22.53
C GLU A 788 -36.31 22.34 -21.83
N ILE A 789 -35.97 21.20 -22.45
CA ILE A 789 -34.94 20.27 -21.97
C ILE A 789 -33.56 20.93 -21.99
N ASP A 790 -33.22 21.68 -23.04
CA ASP A 790 -31.95 22.41 -23.14
C ASP A 790 -31.85 23.52 -22.09
N ALA A 791 -32.92 24.27 -21.82
CA ALA A 791 -32.95 25.24 -20.72
C ALA A 791 -32.70 24.59 -19.34
N PHE A 792 -33.23 23.39 -19.10
CA PHE A 792 -32.92 22.62 -17.88
C PHE A 792 -31.49 22.07 -17.87
N HIS A 793 -30.91 21.74 -19.02
CA HIS A 793 -29.50 21.37 -19.13
C HIS A 793 -28.59 22.56 -18.84
N ASP A 794 -28.86 23.73 -19.39
CA ASP A 794 -28.08 24.96 -19.15
C ASP A 794 -28.10 25.36 -17.68
N GLN A 795 -29.27 25.29 -17.01
CA GLN A 795 -29.36 25.51 -15.55
C GLN A 795 -28.51 24.50 -14.75
N ARG A 796 -28.49 23.23 -15.15
CA ARG A 796 -27.66 22.19 -14.51
C ARG A 796 -26.17 22.41 -14.78
N VAL A 797 -25.79 22.84 -15.99
CA VAL A 797 -24.41 23.18 -16.34
C VAL A 797 -23.93 24.37 -15.52
N ALA A 798 -24.71 25.45 -15.41
CA ALA A 798 -24.37 26.60 -14.57
C ALA A 798 -24.16 26.23 -13.09
N LEU A 799 -25.01 25.37 -12.52
CA LEU A 799 -24.83 24.85 -11.16
C LEU A 799 -23.57 23.97 -11.03
N LEU A 800 -23.24 23.17 -12.05
CA LEU A 800 -22.01 22.37 -12.07
C LEU A 800 -20.76 23.25 -12.21
N GLU A 801 -20.80 24.31 -13.01
CA GLU A 801 -19.71 25.29 -13.13
C GLU A 801 -19.46 26.01 -11.80
N GLN A 802 -20.52 26.41 -11.09
CA GLN A 802 -20.40 26.98 -9.75
C GLN A 802 -19.77 25.96 -8.77
N ALA A 803 -20.27 24.72 -8.73
CA ALA A 803 -19.75 23.68 -7.85
C ALA A 803 -18.28 23.31 -8.17
N LEU A 804 -17.88 23.36 -9.44
CA LEU A 804 -16.49 23.20 -9.86
C LEU A 804 -15.63 24.38 -9.39
N ALA A 805 -16.09 25.62 -9.55
CA ALA A 805 -15.37 26.81 -9.08
C ALA A 805 -15.20 26.84 -7.55
N GLU A 806 -16.20 26.41 -6.78
CA GLU A 806 -16.10 26.25 -5.33
C GLU A 806 -15.08 25.17 -4.95
N ARG A 807 -15.13 24.01 -5.59
CA ARG A 807 -14.17 22.92 -5.41
C ARG A 807 -12.74 23.34 -5.80
N GLU A 808 -12.56 24.17 -6.83
CA GLU A 808 -11.25 24.69 -7.22
C GLU A 808 -10.69 25.66 -6.18
N LYS A 809 -11.53 26.54 -5.60
CA LYS A 809 -11.14 27.41 -4.47
C LYS A 809 -10.69 26.61 -3.25
N GLU A 810 -11.43 25.56 -2.87
CA GLU A 810 -11.03 24.65 -1.78
C GLU A 810 -9.69 23.96 -2.06
N ASN A 811 -9.49 23.45 -3.28
CA ASN A 811 -8.24 22.81 -3.68
C ASN A 811 -7.06 23.79 -3.71
N ALA A 812 -7.29 25.05 -4.13
CA ALA A 812 -6.29 26.11 -4.11
C ALA A 812 -5.86 26.41 -2.66
N PHE A 813 -6.82 26.62 -1.76
CA PHE A 813 -6.56 26.86 -0.33
C PHE A 813 -5.81 25.70 0.34
N LEU A 814 -6.20 24.45 0.07
CA LEU A 814 -5.48 23.25 0.54
C LEU A 814 -4.08 23.12 -0.05
N SER A 815 -3.83 23.66 -1.24
CA SER A 815 -2.51 23.67 -1.88
C SER A 815 -1.62 24.77 -1.29
N GLU A 816 -2.18 25.94 -1.00
CA GLU A 816 -1.51 27.03 -0.29
C GLU A 816 -1.06 26.59 1.11
N GLN A 817 -1.94 25.94 1.89
CA GLN A 817 -1.57 25.38 3.20
C GLN A 817 -0.42 24.36 3.12
N ARG A 818 -0.39 23.52 2.08
CA ARG A 818 0.70 22.56 1.86
C ARG A 818 2.01 23.26 1.51
N LEU A 819 1.94 24.31 0.70
CA LEU A 819 3.10 25.10 0.28
C LEU A 819 3.68 25.86 1.47
N GLU A 820 2.85 26.47 2.33
CA GLU A 820 3.30 27.16 3.54
C GLU A 820 3.86 26.17 4.59
N ALA A 821 3.26 24.99 4.75
CA ALA A 821 3.82 23.93 5.60
C ALA A 821 5.17 23.39 5.08
N LEU A 822 5.36 23.32 3.75
CA LEU A 822 6.65 22.98 3.14
C LEU A 822 7.67 24.10 3.37
N ARG A 823 7.27 25.36 3.18
CA ARG A 823 8.09 26.55 3.42
C ARG A 823 8.59 26.61 4.87
N GLN A 824 7.72 26.35 5.84
CA GLN A 824 8.10 26.31 7.26
C GLN A 824 9.15 25.22 7.56
N ARG A 825 9.04 24.03 6.94
CA ARG A 825 10.07 22.99 7.05
C ARG A 825 11.41 23.41 6.45
N LEU A 826 11.39 23.97 5.23
CA LEU A 826 12.60 24.43 4.55
C LEU A 826 13.26 25.61 5.29
N LEU A 827 12.48 26.49 5.91
CA LEU A 827 12.97 27.54 6.80
C LEU A 827 13.64 26.94 8.05
N HIS A 828 13.04 25.95 8.69
CA HIS A 828 13.63 25.28 9.85
C HIS A 828 14.92 24.51 9.49
N GLU A 829 14.96 23.83 8.35
CA GLU A 829 16.18 23.18 7.84
C GLU A 829 17.29 24.20 7.55
N LYS A 830 16.93 25.36 6.97
CA LYS A 830 17.85 26.49 6.77
C LYS A 830 18.35 27.08 8.10
N GLU A 831 17.50 27.21 9.11
CA GLU A 831 17.90 27.66 10.45
C GLU A 831 18.89 26.69 11.09
N ASN A 832 18.61 25.39 11.07
CA ASN A 832 19.53 24.35 11.56
C ASN A 832 20.88 24.37 10.83
N ALA A 833 20.89 24.63 9.51
CA ALA A 833 22.11 24.81 8.73
C ALA A 833 22.86 26.12 9.08
N LEU A 834 22.14 27.21 9.37
CA LEU A 834 22.75 28.44 9.85
C LEU A 834 23.36 28.28 11.26
N GLU A 835 22.73 27.50 12.14
CA GLU A 835 23.28 27.18 13.45
C GLU A 835 24.57 26.34 13.35
N SER A 836 24.62 25.32 12.47
CA SER A 836 25.84 24.53 12.28
C SER A 836 26.98 25.38 11.71
N ILE A 837 26.70 26.24 10.71
CA ILE A 837 27.67 27.22 10.18
C ILE A 837 28.15 28.19 11.27
N GLN A 838 27.27 28.64 12.17
CA GLN A 838 27.68 29.48 13.31
C GLN A 838 28.57 28.73 14.30
N GLN A 839 28.28 27.46 14.59
CA GLN A 839 29.13 26.61 15.45
C GLN A 839 30.51 26.38 14.83
N GLU A 840 30.57 26.09 13.52
CA GLU A 840 31.83 25.97 12.78
C GLU A 840 32.62 27.28 12.79
N ARG A 841 31.96 28.43 12.55
CA ARG A 841 32.58 29.76 12.64
C ARG A 841 33.16 30.02 14.04
N MET A 842 32.41 29.69 15.10
CA MET A 842 32.91 29.81 16.49
C MET A 842 34.12 28.89 16.74
N ALA A 843 34.07 27.65 16.25
CA ALA A 843 35.18 26.70 16.38
C ALA A 843 36.42 27.16 15.59
N ALA A 844 36.23 27.72 14.38
CA ALA A 844 37.30 28.29 13.56
C ALA A 844 37.93 29.52 14.23
N LEU A 845 37.12 30.44 14.77
CA LEU A 845 37.61 31.59 15.53
C LEU A 845 38.40 31.16 16.78
N ARG A 846 37.93 30.17 17.54
CA ARG A 846 38.67 29.58 18.69
C ARG A 846 40.00 28.94 18.26
N LYS A 847 40.04 28.25 17.11
CA LYS A 847 41.27 27.68 16.54
C LYS A 847 42.25 28.78 16.09
N LEU A 848 41.75 29.85 15.48
CA LEU A 848 42.54 30.98 15.00
C LEU A 848 43.12 31.81 16.15
N THR A 849 42.35 32.09 17.20
CA THR A 849 42.86 32.79 18.40
C THR A 849 43.95 31.98 19.09
N LYS A 850 43.78 30.66 19.24
CA LYS A 850 44.83 29.78 19.77
C LYS A 850 46.10 29.78 18.90
N LYS A 851 45.97 29.69 17.56
CA LYS A 851 47.11 29.80 16.63
C LYS A 851 47.77 31.18 16.66
N ARG A 852 47.01 32.26 16.87
CA ARG A 852 47.55 33.63 17.00
C ARG A 852 48.35 33.79 18.30
N ALA A 853 47.83 33.28 19.42
CA ALA A 853 48.55 33.27 20.69
C ALA A 853 49.87 32.47 20.60
N GLN A 854 49.84 31.30 19.96
CA GLN A 854 51.03 30.49 19.69
C GLN A 854 52.06 31.24 18.84
N ARG A 855 51.63 31.88 17.73
CA ARG A 855 52.52 32.75 16.92
C ARG A 855 53.01 34.00 17.65
N GLN A 856 52.28 34.51 18.63
CA GLN A 856 52.72 35.65 19.45
C GLN A 856 53.80 35.22 20.45
N GLN A 857 53.69 34.03 21.05
CA GLN A 857 54.79 33.42 21.81
C GLN A 857 56.03 33.19 20.94
N GLU A 858 55.86 32.67 19.71
CA GLU A 858 56.95 32.49 18.73
C GLU A 858 57.58 33.79 18.23
N ARG A 859 56.86 34.93 18.31
CA ARG A 859 57.34 36.26 17.91
C ARG A 859 57.79 37.14 19.08
N GLY A 860 57.79 36.62 20.31
CA GLY A 860 58.35 37.31 21.47
C GLY A 860 59.84 37.63 21.23
N PHE A 861 60.19 38.91 21.29
CA PHE A 861 61.53 39.40 20.97
C PHE A 861 62.54 38.84 21.98
N GLY A 862 63.32 37.83 21.57
CA GLY A 862 64.28 37.10 22.43
C GLY A 862 64.01 35.60 22.61
N ALA A 863 62.92 35.05 22.08
CA ALA A 863 62.66 33.60 22.15
C ALA A 863 63.43 32.83 21.06
N SER A 864 64.56 32.21 21.45
CA SER A 864 65.21 31.16 20.64
C SER A 864 64.32 29.91 20.56
N ARG A 865 64.56 29.06 19.54
CA ARG A 865 63.84 27.79 19.28
C ARG A 865 63.48 27.02 20.57
N PRO A 866 62.27 26.43 20.68
CA PRO A 866 61.88 25.64 21.84
C PRO A 866 62.52 24.25 21.84
N GLU A 867 63.82 24.20 22.15
CA GLU A 867 64.47 23.07 22.84
C GLU A 867 64.81 23.48 24.29
N ARG A 868 63.95 24.30 24.91
CA ARG A 868 63.97 24.45 26.37
C ARG A 868 63.26 23.23 26.96
N GLY A 869 63.97 22.50 27.81
CA GLY A 869 63.41 21.40 28.58
C GLY A 869 62.21 21.85 29.41
N ARG A 870 61.35 20.87 29.73
CA ARG A 870 60.10 21.01 30.50
C ARG A 870 60.25 21.98 31.68
N ASP A 871 59.56 23.14 31.62
CA ASP A 871 59.51 24.10 32.72
C ASP A 871 58.51 23.61 33.77
N ILE A 872 59.05 22.85 34.73
CA ILE A 872 58.28 22.19 35.79
C ILE A 872 57.55 23.22 36.66
N ILE A 873 58.12 24.41 36.90
CA ILE A 873 57.53 25.42 37.79
C ILE A 873 56.27 25.99 37.13
N ALA A 874 56.36 26.38 35.85
CA ALA A 874 55.20 26.85 35.09
C ALA A 874 54.12 25.78 34.90
N GLU A 875 54.50 24.50 34.84
CA GLU A 875 53.57 23.39 34.67
C GLU A 875 52.82 23.03 35.97
N TYR A 876 53.50 23.06 37.13
CA TYR A 876 52.85 22.86 38.44
C TYR A 876 52.06 24.10 38.90
N ALA A 877 52.39 25.31 38.43
CA ALA A 877 51.59 26.51 38.70
C ALA A 877 50.26 26.55 37.91
N ASN A 878 50.10 25.70 36.88
CA ASN A 878 48.90 25.64 36.06
C ASN A 878 48.07 24.39 36.39
N PHE A 879 46.95 24.58 37.08
CA PHE A 879 46.01 23.50 37.44
C PHE A 879 45.43 22.73 36.24
N GLY A 880 45.48 23.30 35.03
CA GLY A 880 45.10 22.63 33.77
C GLY A 880 46.25 21.90 33.06
N SER A 881 47.38 21.67 33.72
CA SER A 881 48.53 20.98 33.14
C SER A 881 48.39 19.45 33.15
N GLN A 882 49.20 18.76 32.34
CA GLN A 882 49.25 17.29 32.29
C GLN A 882 49.65 16.64 33.63
N VAL A 883 50.26 17.40 34.56
CA VAL A 883 50.63 16.90 35.89
C VAL A 883 49.42 16.80 36.80
N TYR A 884 48.59 17.85 36.87
CA TYR A 884 47.40 17.89 37.72
C TYR A 884 46.17 17.23 37.07
N ALA A 885 46.02 17.36 35.75
CA ALA A 885 44.86 16.88 35.00
C ALA A 885 45.30 16.23 33.67
N PRO A 886 45.82 14.98 33.67
CA PRO A 886 46.26 14.31 32.46
C PRO A 886 45.11 14.07 31.48
N VAL A 887 45.27 14.53 30.23
CA VAL A 887 44.24 14.40 29.19
C VAL A 887 44.31 13.02 28.54
N THR A 888 43.20 12.28 28.59
CA THR A 888 43.09 10.87 28.17
C THR A 888 43.50 10.59 26.72
N ARG A 889 43.48 11.59 25.83
CA ARG A 889 43.87 11.44 24.42
C ARG A 889 45.36 11.17 24.22
N ASP A 890 46.21 11.54 25.16
CA ASP A 890 47.68 11.40 25.03
C ASP A 890 48.18 9.98 25.43
N GLY A 891 47.29 8.98 25.40
CA GLY A 891 47.61 7.55 25.55
C GLY A 891 47.99 7.10 26.97
N LYS A 892 48.31 8.04 27.88
CA LYS A 892 48.59 7.77 29.29
C LYS A 892 47.31 7.52 30.10
N ALA A 893 46.52 6.53 29.68
CA ALA A 893 45.45 5.95 30.48
C ALA A 893 46.01 5.01 31.56
N GLY A 894 47.00 5.49 32.31
CA GLY A 894 47.37 4.89 33.57
C GLY A 894 46.48 5.48 34.64
N LYS A 895 45.69 4.62 35.32
CA LYS A 895 45.78 4.69 36.78
C LYS A 895 47.27 4.66 37.07
N ILE A 896 47.80 5.63 37.82
CA ILE A 896 49.08 5.40 38.45
C ILE A 896 48.83 4.17 39.31
N GLU A 897 49.39 3.03 38.92
CA GLU A 897 49.59 1.96 39.87
C GLU A 897 50.56 2.52 40.90
N VAL A 898 49.97 3.19 41.90
CA VAL A 898 50.50 3.15 43.24
C VAL A 898 50.42 1.67 43.58
N ARG A 899 51.46 0.93 43.15
CA ARG A 899 52.02 -0.09 44.02
C ARG A 899 52.23 0.65 45.32
N GLU A 900 51.31 0.44 46.23
CA GLU A 900 51.63 0.54 47.63
C GLU A 900 52.79 -0.44 47.80
N LEU A 901 54.01 0.12 47.74
CA LEU A 901 55.12 -0.33 48.54
C LEU A 901 54.73 -0.05 49.99
N GLY A 902 53.65 -0.69 50.44
CA GLY A 902 53.39 -0.89 51.84
C GLY A 902 54.65 -1.56 52.36
N ILE A 903 55.30 -0.90 53.31
CA ILE A 903 56.50 -1.42 53.96
C ILE A 903 56.03 -2.64 54.75
N GLY A 904 56.10 -3.78 54.06
CA GLY A 904 55.33 -4.95 54.39
C GLY A 904 55.99 -5.76 55.47
N LYS A 905 55.42 -5.68 56.68
CA LYS A 905 55.62 -6.53 57.87
C LYS A 905 56.66 -6.00 58.89
N PRO A 906 56.40 -6.22 60.20
CA PRO A 906 57.18 -5.67 61.30
C PRO A 906 58.45 -6.47 61.59
N GLN A 907 59.27 -6.74 60.57
CA GLN A 907 60.51 -7.53 60.74
C GLN A 907 61.58 -6.78 61.55
N PHE A 908 61.49 -5.45 61.66
CA PHE A 908 62.44 -4.61 62.42
C PHE A 908 62.13 -4.49 63.92
N LEU A 909 61.22 -5.29 64.48
CA LEU A 909 60.94 -5.34 65.92
C LEU A 909 61.79 -6.38 66.69
N GLN A 910 62.52 -7.25 65.99
CA GLN A 910 63.46 -8.20 66.59
C GLN A 910 64.89 -7.70 66.44
N LEU A 911 65.69 -7.83 67.50
CA LEU A 911 67.07 -7.32 67.57
C LEU A 911 67.98 -7.95 66.50
N ASP A 912 67.76 -9.22 66.17
CA ASP A 912 68.60 -9.96 65.22
C ASP A 912 68.41 -9.47 63.78
N ALA A 913 67.18 -9.12 63.38
CA ALA A 913 66.90 -8.53 62.07
C ALA A 913 67.47 -7.11 61.92
N LEU A 914 67.59 -6.36 63.03
CA LEU A 914 68.29 -5.07 63.05
C LEU A 914 69.81 -5.24 62.88
N ARG A 915 70.41 -6.29 63.46
CA ARG A 915 71.83 -6.62 63.29
C ARG A 915 72.17 -7.10 61.88
N GLU A 916 71.30 -7.92 61.27
CA GLU A 916 71.45 -8.29 59.86
C GLU A 916 71.42 -7.04 58.97
N LEU A 917 70.49 -6.10 59.22
CA LEU A 917 70.42 -4.84 58.49
C LEU A 917 71.66 -3.95 58.69
N GLU A 918 72.16 -3.84 59.93
CA GLU A 918 73.40 -3.11 60.24
C GLU A 918 74.59 -3.71 59.49
N SER A 919 74.72 -5.04 59.46
CA SER A 919 75.79 -5.72 58.72
C SER A 919 75.67 -5.61 57.19
N ALA A 920 74.46 -5.40 56.67
CA ALA A 920 74.18 -5.26 55.25
C ALA A 920 74.35 -3.81 54.74
N LEU A 921 74.48 -2.82 55.63
CA LEU A 921 74.68 -1.42 55.28
C LEU A 921 76.18 -1.12 55.05
N PRO A 922 76.58 -0.59 53.88
CA PRO A 922 77.99 -0.29 53.62
C PRO A 922 78.49 0.87 54.50
N GLU A 923 79.73 0.77 55.00
CA GLU A 923 80.36 1.70 55.98
C GLU A 923 80.18 3.19 55.68
N ARG A 924 80.05 3.57 54.40
CA ARG A 924 79.78 4.96 53.97
C ARG A 924 78.48 5.56 54.52
N MET A 925 77.54 4.74 55.00
CA MET A 925 76.30 5.20 55.63
C MET A 925 76.37 5.25 57.17
N LEU A 926 77.39 4.62 57.76
CA LEU A 926 77.64 4.62 59.22
C LEU A 926 78.58 5.77 59.65
N LEU A 927 79.23 6.44 58.71
CA LEU A 927 80.08 7.61 58.95
C LEU A 927 79.29 8.92 58.78
N PRO A 928 79.38 9.89 59.71
CA PRO A 928 78.81 11.23 59.54
C PRO A 928 79.46 11.92 58.33
N ALA A 929 78.66 12.23 57.30
CA ALA A 929 79.14 12.75 56.02
C ALA A 929 79.62 14.22 56.07
N ALA A 930 80.72 14.49 56.77
CA ALA A 930 81.49 15.72 56.67
C ALA A 930 82.30 15.77 55.35
N GLY A 931 81.61 15.72 54.21
CA GLY A 931 82.23 15.62 52.89
C GLY A 931 81.31 16.05 51.75
N LYS A 932 81.50 17.27 51.25
CA LYS A 932 80.71 17.85 50.15
C LYS A 932 80.81 16.99 48.87
N TYR A 933 79.73 16.33 48.48
CA TYR A 933 79.64 15.63 47.20
C TYR A 933 79.59 16.65 46.04
N LYS A 934 80.71 16.91 45.37
CA LYS A 934 80.73 17.73 44.14
C LYS A 934 80.20 16.91 42.96
N PRO A 935 79.26 17.42 42.16
CA PRO A 935 78.81 16.76 40.94
C PRO A 935 79.91 16.76 39.87
N ARG A 936 79.90 15.71 39.04
CA ARG A 936 80.90 15.40 38.00
C ARG A 936 80.92 16.49 36.91
N GLU A 937 82.06 17.17 36.74
CA GLU A 937 82.23 18.17 35.68
C GLU A 937 82.16 17.52 34.28
N LYS A 938 81.39 18.15 33.37
CA LYS A 938 81.34 17.75 31.97
C LYS A 938 82.43 18.49 31.21
N SER A 939 83.22 17.76 30.41
CA SER A 939 84.33 18.28 29.61
C SER A 939 83.85 19.20 28.46
N GLY A 940 83.51 20.44 28.79
CA GLY A 940 83.17 21.48 27.82
C GLY A 940 84.29 22.52 27.75
N ARG A 941 85.02 22.58 26.62
CA ARG A 941 86.10 23.56 26.42
C ARG A 941 85.65 24.97 26.80
N THR A 942 86.40 25.63 27.68
CA THR A 942 86.02 26.94 28.24
C THR A 942 85.96 28.01 27.14
N ALA A 943 85.27 29.12 27.41
CA ALA A 943 85.19 30.23 26.45
C ALA A 943 86.59 30.80 26.09
N LYS A 944 87.56 30.69 27.02
CA LYS A 944 88.97 31.05 26.81
C LYS A 944 89.63 30.11 25.80
N GLU A 945 89.53 28.80 25.99
CA GLU A 945 90.04 27.79 25.05
C GLU A 945 89.43 27.90 23.65
N ARG A 946 88.13 28.21 23.54
CA ARG A 946 87.50 28.42 22.22
C ARG A 946 88.04 29.64 21.50
N LYS A 947 88.33 30.73 22.23
CA LYS A 947 88.96 31.93 21.68
C LYS A 947 90.40 31.63 21.24
N GLN A 948 91.11 30.81 22.00
CA GLN A 948 92.49 30.39 21.70
C GLN A 948 92.55 29.51 20.44
N ALA A 949 91.69 28.49 20.33
CA ALA A 949 91.59 27.64 19.13
C ALA A 949 91.16 28.42 17.87
N ALA A 950 90.34 29.46 18.02
CA ALA A 950 89.97 30.34 16.90
C ALA A 950 91.15 31.22 16.43
N ILE A 951 92.03 31.64 17.35
CA ILE A 951 93.26 32.38 17.02
C ILE A 951 94.26 31.45 16.32
N GLU A 952 94.48 30.23 16.82
CA GLU A 952 95.34 29.22 16.17
C GLU A 952 94.88 28.90 14.75
N ALA A 953 93.58 28.68 14.54
CA ALA A 953 93.01 28.46 13.21
C ALA A 953 93.21 29.65 12.26
N HIS A 954 93.23 30.88 12.78
CA HIS A 954 93.51 32.08 11.99
C HIS A 954 95.00 32.21 11.64
N LEU A 955 95.90 31.90 12.58
CA LEU A 955 97.35 31.92 12.37
C LEU A 955 97.78 30.86 11.34
N LEU A 956 97.30 29.62 11.44
CA LEU A 956 97.54 28.56 10.45
C LEU A 956 97.06 28.97 9.04
N LYS A 957 95.94 29.68 8.96
CA LYS A 957 95.43 30.18 7.68
C LYS A 957 96.33 31.28 7.11
N MET A 958 96.83 32.21 7.94
CA MET A 958 97.81 33.21 7.51
C MET A 958 99.13 32.57 7.07
N GLU A 959 99.64 31.58 7.80
CA GLU A 959 100.84 30.83 7.42
C GLU A 959 100.69 30.16 6.04
N SER A 960 99.53 29.55 5.76
CA SER A 960 99.24 28.95 4.46
C SER A 960 99.16 29.95 3.30
N ILE A 961 98.75 31.20 3.59
CA ILE A 961 98.72 32.29 2.62
C ILE A 961 100.15 32.81 2.38
N ILE A 962 100.94 32.96 3.43
CA ILE A 962 102.35 33.40 3.35
C ILE A 962 103.18 32.39 2.55
N LYS A 963 103.02 31.08 2.81
CA LYS A 963 103.66 30.01 2.02
C LYS A 963 103.28 30.08 0.54
N LYS A 964 101.98 30.18 0.22
CA LYS A 964 101.52 30.36 -1.17
C LYS A 964 102.02 31.64 -1.83
N SER A 965 102.20 32.73 -1.09
CA SER A 965 102.78 33.96 -1.65
C SER A 965 104.29 33.87 -1.90
N LYS A 966 105.03 33.05 -1.12
CA LYS A 966 106.44 32.75 -1.39
C LYS A 966 106.59 31.82 -2.60
N GLU A 967 105.80 30.75 -2.65
CA GLU A 967 105.75 29.81 -3.78
C GLU A 967 105.37 30.51 -5.11
N GLN A 968 104.62 31.62 -5.06
CA GLN A 968 104.27 32.44 -6.23
C GLN A 968 105.28 33.57 -6.54
N ALA A 969 106.27 33.82 -5.68
CA ALA A 969 107.29 34.85 -5.86
C ALA A 969 108.64 34.29 -6.37
N GLU A 970 108.87 32.98 -6.24
CA GLU A 970 110.14 32.31 -6.58
C GLU A 970 110.09 31.51 -7.89
N GLY A 971 108.97 31.56 -8.64
CA GLY A 971 108.73 30.74 -9.84
C GLY A 971 108.38 31.55 -11.09
N GLY A 972 109.37 32.18 -11.72
CA GLY A 972 109.19 32.81 -13.03
C GLY A 972 110.48 33.21 -13.73
N ASP A 973 110.85 32.48 -14.79
CA ASP A 973 111.72 32.97 -15.87
C ASP A 973 111.44 32.24 -17.19
N SER A 974 111.84 32.84 -18.32
CA SER A 974 111.69 32.45 -19.73
C SER A 974 110.30 32.61 -20.40
N THR A 975 110.24 33.62 -21.27
CA THR A 975 109.27 33.95 -22.33
C THR A 975 109.69 33.27 -23.67
N PRO A 976 109.08 33.46 -24.89
CA PRO A 976 108.06 34.45 -25.32
C PRO A 976 106.97 33.94 -26.31
N GLU A 977 106.26 34.91 -26.93
CA GLU A 977 105.54 34.87 -28.24
C GLU A 977 103.98 34.81 -28.31
N THR A 978 103.41 36.04 -28.33
CA THR A 978 102.39 36.56 -29.30
C THR A 978 100.93 36.02 -29.28
N PRO A 979 99.92 36.78 -29.81
CA PRO A 979 98.70 37.01 -29.03
C PRO A 979 97.38 36.66 -29.75
N GLY A 980 96.45 36.01 -29.04
CA GLY A 980 95.09 35.83 -29.57
C GLY A 980 94.12 35.06 -28.68
N GLN A 981 93.47 35.76 -27.73
CA GLN A 981 92.03 35.63 -27.41
C GLN A 981 91.68 36.41 -26.12
N LEU A 982 90.71 37.33 -26.25
CA LEU A 982 90.10 38.03 -25.11
C LEU A 982 89.24 37.06 -24.27
N ARG A 983 89.79 36.51 -23.19
CA ARG A 983 89.02 35.86 -22.12
C ARG A 983 89.02 36.71 -20.86
N GLN A 984 87.87 37.27 -20.52
CA GLN A 984 87.66 38.02 -19.28
C GLN A 984 87.74 37.08 -18.07
N ARG A 985 88.52 37.50 -17.05
CA ARG A 985 88.66 36.80 -15.76
C ARG A 985 87.45 37.09 -14.87
N ALA A 986 86.94 36.06 -14.21
CA ALA A 986 85.98 36.22 -13.12
C ALA A 986 86.66 36.65 -11.81
N PRO A 987 85.98 37.45 -10.98
CA PRO A 987 86.16 37.45 -9.52
C PRO A 987 84.96 36.80 -8.79
N SER A 988 85.13 36.67 -7.47
CA SER A 988 84.42 35.76 -6.56
C SER A 988 82.99 36.19 -6.15
N PRO A 989 82.16 35.25 -5.64
CA PRO A 989 80.73 35.47 -5.49
C PRO A 989 80.30 36.00 -4.11
N LEU A 990 79.51 37.07 -4.11
CA LEU A 990 78.48 37.32 -3.10
C LEU A 990 77.15 37.72 -3.77
N SER A 991 76.07 37.16 -3.23
CA SER A 991 74.65 37.43 -3.52
C SER A 991 73.98 36.71 -4.70
N ARG A 992 72.66 36.53 -4.51
CA ARG A 992 71.58 36.17 -5.47
C ARG A 992 71.36 34.68 -5.81
N ARG A 993 70.38 34.14 -5.06
CA ARG A 993 69.37 33.13 -5.44
C ARG A 993 69.25 32.83 -6.95
N ALA A 994 69.42 31.56 -7.34
CA ALA A 994 68.60 30.90 -8.36
C ALA A 994 68.63 29.37 -8.21
N SER A 995 67.46 28.75 -8.42
CA SER A 995 67.19 27.32 -8.68
C SER A 995 68.37 26.32 -8.77
N GLN A 996 68.42 25.35 -7.85
CA GLN A 996 69.02 24.04 -8.12
C GLN A 996 67.93 22.97 -8.32
N ARG A 997 67.95 22.34 -9.50
CA ARG A 997 67.21 21.11 -9.79
C ARG A 997 67.74 19.99 -8.90
N GLN A 998 66.86 19.16 -8.34
CA GLN A 998 67.29 17.92 -7.68
C GLN A 998 67.87 16.95 -8.72
N GLN A 999 69.04 16.37 -8.41
CA GLN A 999 69.63 15.28 -9.18
C GLN A 999 68.87 13.98 -8.96
N THR A 1000 68.67 13.20 -10.02
CA THR A 1000 68.14 11.83 -9.94
C THR A 1000 69.24 10.86 -9.58
N LEU A 1001 69.05 10.09 -8.51
CA LEU A 1001 69.95 9.00 -8.09
C LEU A 1001 69.95 7.87 -9.13
N VAL A 1002 71.14 7.43 -9.55
CA VAL A 1002 71.33 6.28 -10.45
C VAL A 1002 71.56 5.02 -9.60
N ARG A 1003 70.93 3.89 -9.97
CA ARG A 1003 71.16 2.59 -9.33
C ARG A 1003 72.44 1.92 -9.87
N PRO A 1004 73.16 1.15 -9.04
CA PRO A 1004 74.27 0.32 -9.52
C PRO A 1004 73.77 -0.84 -10.41
N PRO A 1005 74.62 -1.37 -11.31
CA PRO A 1005 74.28 -2.51 -12.17
C PRO A 1005 74.18 -3.82 -11.39
N THR A 1006 73.35 -4.73 -11.89
CA THR A 1006 73.12 -6.09 -11.35
C THR A 1006 74.19 -7.05 -11.89
N PRO A 1007 74.74 -7.99 -11.09
CA PRO A 1007 75.72 -8.96 -11.59
C PRO A 1007 75.09 -10.06 -12.45
N ASP A 1008 75.82 -10.48 -13.48
CA ASP A 1008 75.44 -11.60 -14.36
C ASP A 1008 75.75 -12.97 -13.71
N TYR A 1009 74.87 -13.94 -13.96
CA TYR A 1009 75.11 -15.36 -13.66
C TYR A 1009 75.28 -16.13 -14.97
N ALA A 1010 76.40 -16.84 -15.11
CA ALA A 1010 76.68 -17.70 -16.26
C ALA A 1010 76.42 -19.18 -15.93
N MET A 1011 75.55 -19.82 -16.71
CA MET A 1011 75.39 -21.26 -16.93
C MET A 1011 74.80 -21.41 -18.35
N GLY A 1012 75.17 -22.35 -19.22
CA GLY A 1012 76.14 -23.44 -19.11
C GLY A 1012 75.66 -24.68 -19.88
N HIS A 1013 75.93 -24.75 -21.19
CA HIS A 1013 75.74 -25.92 -22.11
C HIS A 1013 74.30 -26.49 -22.25
N ALA A 1014 73.93 -27.29 -23.26
CA ALA A 1014 74.26 -27.37 -24.70
C ALA A 1014 73.25 -28.34 -25.38
N ALA A 1015 73.13 -28.29 -26.72
CA ALA A 1015 72.27 -29.12 -27.59
C ALA A 1015 70.77 -28.73 -27.70
N ASP A 1016 70.19 -29.08 -28.87
CA ASP A 1016 68.79 -28.95 -29.31
C ASP A 1016 68.25 -27.53 -29.62
N SER A 1017 68.95 -26.79 -30.50
CA SER A 1017 68.67 -25.37 -30.81
C SER A 1017 68.59 -25.04 -32.32
N GLN A 1018 67.51 -25.45 -33.02
CA GLN A 1018 67.08 -24.75 -34.25
C GLN A 1018 65.57 -24.46 -34.24
N GLU A 1019 64.71 -25.44 -33.95
CA GLU A 1019 63.27 -25.17 -33.81
C GLU A 1019 62.96 -24.29 -32.58
N HIS A 1020 63.68 -24.52 -31.46
CA HIS A 1020 63.60 -23.64 -30.29
C HIS A 1020 64.18 -22.24 -30.52
N GLU A 1021 65.08 -22.03 -31.49
CA GLU A 1021 65.54 -20.68 -31.84
C GLU A 1021 64.46 -19.90 -32.58
N VAL A 1022 63.69 -20.54 -33.48
CA VAL A 1022 62.57 -19.90 -34.17
C VAL A 1022 61.44 -19.58 -33.18
N GLU A 1023 61.04 -20.51 -32.31
CA GLU A 1023 60.07 -20.20 -31.25
C GLU A 1023 60.59 -19.15 -30.26
N GLY A 1024 61.88 -19.20 -29.92
CA GLY A 1024 62.56 -18.23 -29.07
C GLY A 1024 62.53 -16.84 -29.68
N ALA A 1025 62.86 -16.72 -30.97
CA ALA A 1025 62.81 -15.48 -31.75
C ALA A 1025 61.38 -14.94 -31.88
N VAL A 1026 60.38 -15.80 -32.12
CA VAL A 1026 58.96 -15.40 -32.16
C VAL A 1026 58.49 -14.92 -30.78
N ARG A 1027 58.83 -15.61 -29.69
CA ARG A 1027 58.53 -15.15 -28.32
C ARG A 1027 59.27 -13.86 -27.97
N LEU A 1028 60.51 -13.69 -28.43
CA LEU A 1028 61.29 -12.45 -28.27
C LEU A 1028 60.63 -11.29 -29.03
N LEU A 1029 60.24 -11.51 -30.29
CA LEU A 1029 59.53 -10.55 -31.13
C LEU A 1029 58.17 -10.16 -30.52
N GLN A 1030 57.39 -11.13 -30.03
CA GLN A 1030 56.14 -10.87 -29.31
C GLN A 1030 56.36 -10.10 -28.00
N LYS A 1031 57.42 -10.40 -27.25
CA LYS A 1031 57.81 -9.64 -26.04
C LYS A 1031 58.25 -8.21 -26.38
N LEU A 1032 59.01 -8.03 -27.46
CA LEU A 1032 59.44 -6.71 -27.95
C LEU A 1032 58.25 -5.89 -28.46
N LEU A 1033 57.34 -6.48 -29.24
CA LEU A 1033 56.12 -5.82 -29.72
C LEU A 1033 55.17 -5.47 -28.57
N ARG A 1034 54.94 -6.36 -27.61
CA ARG A 1034 54.18 -6.04 -26.38
C ARG A 1034 54.88 -4.97 -25.54
N GLY A 1035 56.19 -5.06 -25.38
CA GLY A 1035 57.00 -4.06 -24.68
C GLY A 1035 56.92 -2.68 -25.34
N ARG A 1036 56.95 -2.63 -26.68
CA ARG A 1036 56.83 -1.40 -27.45
C ARG A 1036 55.42 -0.84 -27.43
N ALA A 1037 54.38 -1.68 -27.52
CA ALA A 1037 52.99 -1.25 -27.34
C ALA A 1037 52.74 -0.69 -25.93
N VAL A 1038 53.27 -1.32 -24.88
CA VAL A 1038 53.19 -0.82 -23.50
C VAL A 1038 54.01 0.46 -23.33
N GLN A 1039 55.20 0.58 -23.93
CA GLN A 1039 55.96 1.83 -23.97
C GLN A 1039 55.18 2.95 -24.65
N ASN A 1040 54.56 2.70 -25.81
CA ASN A 1040 53.76 3.70 -26.52
C ASN A 1040 52.52 4.10 -25.70
N MET A 1041 51.76 3.15 -25.14
CA MET A 1041 50.64 3.47 -24.23
C MET A 1041 51.10 4.22 -22.97
N MET A 1042 52.29 3.95 -22.45
CA MET A 1042 52.89 4.74 -21.36
C MET A 1042 53.34 6.13 -21.83
N PHE A 1043 53.81 6.28 -23.07
CA PHE A 1043 54.26 7.54 -23.63
C PHE A 1043 53.06 8.46 -23.92
N GLU A 1044 52.04 7.97 -24.64
CA GLU A 1044 50.75 8.65 -24.78
C GLU A 1044 50.12 8.95 -23.42
N GLY A 1045 50.18 8.00 -22.49
CA GLY A 1045 49.69 8.17 -21.12
C GLY A 1045 50.51 9.13 -20.28
N LYS A 1046 51.71 9.52 -20.73
CA LYS A 1046 52.58 10.55 -20.14
C LYS A 1046 52.40 11.89 -20.84
N GLU A 1047 52.18 11.90 -22.16
CA GLU A 1047 51.82 13.09 -22.94
C GLU A 1047 50.44 13.61 -22.53
N ARG A 1048 49.39 12.77 -22.51
CA ARG A 1048 48.07 13.15 -21.98
C ARG A 1048 48.12 13.67 -20.54
N ARG A 1049 49.06 13.18 -19.72
CA ARG A 1049 49.31 13.72 -18.37
C ARG A 1049 50.15 15.00 -18.36
N ALA A 1050 51.07 15.18 -19.30
CA ALA A 1050 51.83 16.42 -19.47
C ALA A 1050 50.95 17.55 -20.03
N GLU A 1051 50.07 17.24 -20.97
CA GLU A 1051 49.00 18.11 -21.49
C GLU A 1051 48.04 18.50 -20.38
N LEU A 1052 47.49 17.53 -19.62
CA LEU A 1052 46.65 17.83 -18.47
C LEU A 1052 47.38 18.67 -17.41
N ILE A 1053 48.68 18.43 -17.17
CA ILE A 1053 49.49 19.27 -16.27
C ILE A 1053 49.74 20.66 -16.86
N ALA A 1054 49.84 20.79 -18.19
CA ALA A 1054 49.99 22.07 -18.87
C ALA A 1054 48.66 22.86 -18.85
N GLU A 1055 47.51 22.22 -19.10
CA GLU A 1055 46.18 22.79 -18.89
C GLU A 1055 45.97 23.21 -17.44
N LEU A 1056 46.25 22.33 -16.46
CA LEU A 1056 46.08 22.65 -15.05
C LEU A 1056 47.02 23.78 -14.60
N ARG A 1057 48.24 23.87 -15.15
CA ARG A 1057 49.15 25.00 -14.90
C ARG A 1057 48.71 26.28 -15.62
N ALA A 1058 48.17 26.19 -16.83
CA ALA A 1058 47.62 27.34 -17.54
C ALA A 1058 46.36 27.86 -16.83
N ALA A 1059 45.52 26.96 -16.31
CA ALA A 1059 44.35 27.26 -15.49
C ALA A 1059 44.76 27.86 -14.14
N ASP A 1060 45.77 27.29 -13.44
CA ASP A 1060 46.33 27.88 -12.22
C ASP A 1060 46.98 29.24 -12.47
N GLU A 1061 47.62 29.45 -13.62
CA GLU A 1061 48.23 30.73 -13.97
C GLU A 1061 47.17 31.76 -14.40
N GLN A 1062 46.09 31.34 -15.06
CA GLN A 1062 44.88 32.15 -15.28
C GLN A 1062 44.22 32.51 -13.94
N LEU A 1063 44.04 31.55 -13.02
CA LEU A 1063 43.54 31.80 -11.66
C LEU A 1063 44.48 32.70 -10.85
N ALA A 1064 45.80 32.61 -11.06
CA ALA A 1064 46.77 33.49 -10.41
C ALA A 1064 46.76 34.90 -11.03
N ARG A 1065 46.55 35.05 -12.34
CA ARG A 1065 46.31 36.34 -13.00
C ARG A 1065 44.98 36.94 -12.54
N GLN A 1066 43.91 36.16 -12.52
CA GLN A 1066 42.60 36.56 -11.98
C GLN A 1066 42.71 36.99 -10.51
N ARG A 1067 43.39 36.24 -9.65
CA ARG A 1067 43.59 36.62 -8.23
C ARG A 1067 44.48 37.85 -8.05
N ARG A 1068 45.48 38.08 -8.92
CA ARG A 1068 46.25 39.35 -8.90
C ARG A 1068 45.39 40.52 -9.35
N HIS A 1069 44.59 40.31 -10.39
CA HIS A 1069 43.66 41.32 -10.90
C HIS A 1069 42.53 41.62 -9.90
N GLU A 1070 41.99 40.60 -9.22
CA GLU A 1070 41.09 40.74 -8.06
C GLU A 1070 41.78 41.49 -6.92
N PHE A 1071 43.06 41.23 -6.64
CA PHE A 1071 43.80 41.89 -5.56
C PHE A 1071 44.09 43.36 -5.87
N GLU A 1072 44.30 43.72 -7.14
CA GLU A 1072 44.40 45.10 -7.62
C GLU A 1072 43.02 45.78 -7.63
N LEU A 1073 41.96 45.10 -8.08
CA LEU A 1073 40.57 45.56 -8.01
C LEU A 1073 40.09 45.77 -6.57
N LEU A 1074 40.52 44.93 -5.62
CA LEU A 1074 40.18 45.05 -4.20
C LEU A 1074 40.82 46.26 -3.51
N GLN A 1075 41.80 46.93 -4.12
CA GLN A 1075 42.37 48.18 -3.61
C GLN A 1075 41.66 49.44 -4.17
N GLY A 1076 40.80 49.31 -5.18
CA GLY A 1076 40.09 50.42 -5.81
C GLY A 1076 38.57 50.27 -5.77
N SER A 1077 37.89 51.18 -5.04
CA SER A 1077 36.42 51.38 -4.99
C SER A 1077 35.59 50.26 -4.33
N GLY A 1078 35.13 50.53 -3.10
CA GLY A 1078 34.23 49.62 -2.35
C GLY A 1078 32.75 49.66 -2.74
N THR A 1079 32.39 50.39 -3.79
CA THR A 1079 30.99 50.61 -4.21
C THR A 1079 30.51 49.60 -5.25
N GLU A 1080 31.29 49.33 -6.31
CA GLU A 1080 30.88 48.40 -7.38
C GLU A 1080 30.75 46.94 -6.93
N ALA A 1081 31.42 46.56 -5.84
CA ALA A 1081 31.36 45.20 -5.31
C ALA A 1081 29.94 44.80 -4.86
N ILE A 1082 29.11 45.75 -4.43
CA ILE A 1082 27.73 45.48 -4.01
C ILE A 1082 26.86 45.16 -5.23
N ASP A 1083 26.96 45.95 -6.31
CA ASP A 1083 26.17 45.74 -7.53
C ASP A 1083 26.57 44.48 -8.30
N ARG A 1084 27.83 44.06 -8.20
CA ARG A 1084 28.28 42.75 -8.74
C ARG A 1084 27.77 41.58 -7.91
N VAL A 1085 27.63 41.73 -6.59
CA VAL A 1085 27.03 40.69 -5.73
C VAL A 1085 25.51 40.61 -5.91
N THR A 1086 24.81 41.74 -6.08
CA THR A 1086 23.36 41.74 -6.34
C THR A 1086 23.03 41.19 -7.73
N SER A 1087 23.81 41.52 -8.77
CA SER A 1087 23.64 40.95 -10.11
C SER A 1087 24.00 39.46 -10.19
N ALA A 1088 25.03 39.00 -9.47
CA ALA A 1088 25.34 37.57 -9.31
C ALA A 1088 24.25 36.81 -8.54
N ALA A 1089 23.65 37.43 -7.51
CA ALA A 1089 22.49 36.86 -6.81
C ALA A 1089 21.25 36.82 -7.71
N LYS A 1090 21.01 37.87 -8.51
CA LYS A 1090 19.89 37.94 -9.46
C LYS A 1090 20.00 36.85 -10.53
N THR A 1091 21.15 36.72 -11.19
CA THR A 1091 21.40 35.66 -12.18
C THR A 1091 21.34 34.25 -11.59
N ARG A 1092 21.70 34.06 -10.32
CA ARG A 1092 21.46 32.80 -9.61
C ARG A 1092 19.97 32.50 -9.45
N VAL A 1093 19.17 33.47 -9.00
CA VAL A 1093 17.71 33.31 -8.84
C VAL A 1093 17.03 33.12 -10.20
N GLU A 1094 17.45 33.85 -11.23
CA GLU A 1094 16.97 33.65 -12.61
C GLU A 1094 17.30 32.24 -13.12
N GLY A 1095 18.51 31.71 -12.86
CA GLY A 1095 18.88 30.34 -13.19
C GLY A 1095 18.09 29.27 -12.41
N GLU A 1096 17.74 29.54 -11.15
CA GLU A 1096 16.92 28.66 -10.32
C GLU A 1096 15.47 28.62 -10.84
N VAL A 1097 14.86 29.77 -11.12
CA VAL A 1097 13.52 29.88 -11.73
C VAL A 1097 13.47 29.24 -13.13
N VAL A 1098 14.50 29.43 -13.96
CA VAL A 1098 14.59 28.76 -15.28
C VAL A 1098 14.72 27.25 -15.13
N SER A 1099 15.48 26.76 -14.14
CA SER A 1099 15.60 25.33 -13.83
C SER A 1099 14.26 24.73 -13.37
N GLU A 1100 13.54 25.40 -12.47
CA GLU A 1100 12.21 24.98 -12.03
C GLU A 1100 11.18 25.00 -13.17
N MET A 1101 11.20 26.03 -14.03
CA MET A 1101 10.33 26.13 -15.19
C MET A 1101 10.63 25.02 -16.22
N LEU A 1102 11.89 24.68 -16.46
CA LEU A 1102 12.28 23.58 -17.35
C LEU A 1102 11.89 22.22 -16.78
N ASP A 1103 12.02 22.00 -15.47
CA ASP A 1103 11.56 20.78 -14.80
C ASP A 1103 10.03 20.67 -14.82
N PHE A 1104 9.31 21.78 -14.61
CA PHE A 1104 7.85 21.85 -14.77
C PHE A 1104 7.41 21.52 -16.20
N LEU A 1105 8.01 22.15 -17.21
CA LEU A 1105 7.72 21.88 -18.62
C LEU A 1105 8.07 20.44 -19.03
N SER A 1106 9.15 19.87 -18.48
CA SER A 1106 9.51 18.46 -18.67
C SER A 1106 8.46 17.52 -18.08
N LYS A 1107 7.95 17.82 -16.88
CA LYS A 1107 6.87 17.08 -16.21
C LYS A 1107 5.54 17.19 -16.96
N GLU A 1108 5.16 18.37 -17.44
CA GLU A 1108 3.95 18.56 -18.25
C GLU A 1108 4.07 17.88 -19.63
N LEU A 1109 5.24 17.90 -20.26
CA LEU A 1109 5.49 17.17 -21.50
C LEU A 1109 5.41 15.65 -21.28
N SER A 1110 5.88 15.14 -20.14
CA SER A 1110 5.68 13.75 -19.73
C SER A 1110 4.20 13.44 -19.47
N ARG A 1111 3.48 14.30 -18.74
CA ARG A 1111 2.04 14.17 -18.46
C ARG A 1111 1.22 14.15 -19.75
N SER A 1112 1.50 15.05 -20.69
CA SER A 1112 0.87 15.13 -22.00
C SER A 1112 1.09 13.85 -22.83
N ARG A 1113 2.32 13.29 -22.81
CA ARG A 1113 2.62 12.00 -23.46
C ARG A 1113 1.87 10.83 -22.83
N GLU A 1114 1.72 10.78 -21.50
CA GLU A 1114 0.92 9.73 -20.85
C GLU A 1114 -0.58 9.91 -21.12
N VAL A 1115 -1.10 11.13 -21.15
CA VAL A 1115 -2.50 11.41 -21.56
C VAL A 1115 -2.76 10.98 -23.01
N ALA A 1116 -1.81 11.21 -23.92
CA ALA A 1116 -1.92 10.73 -25.30
C ALA A 1116 -1.95 9.19 -25.39
N LYS A 1117 -1.11 8.49 -24.61
CA LYS A 1117 -1.15 7.02 -24.51
C LYS A 1117 -2.49 6.52 -23.94
N MET A 1118 -3.00 7.15 -22.88
CA MET A 1118 -4.30 6.79 -22.30
C MET A 1118 -5.45 6.96 -23.30
N ARG A 1119 -5.45 8.05 -24.08
CA ARG A 1119 -6.42 8.24 -25.18
C ARG A 1119 -6.33 7.13 -26.24
N ALA A 1120 -5.12 6.74 -26.64
CA ALA A 1120 -4.92 5.62 -27.57
C ALA A 1120 -5.44 4.27 -27.01
N PHE A 1121 -5.25 4.00 -25.71
CA PHE A 1121 -5.83 2.83 -25.06
C PHE A 1121 -7.36 2.85 -25.02
N VAL A 1122 -7.97 4.01 -24.76
CA VAL A 1122 -9.45 4.16 -24.78
C VAL A 1122 -10.02 3.90 -26.19
N ILE A 1123 -9.38 4.44 -27.24
CA ILE A 1123 -9.78 4.18 -28.63
C ILE A 1123 -9.70 2.67 -28.95
N LYS A 1124 -8.58 2.03 -28.64
CA LYS A 1124 -8.39 0.59 -28.86
C LYS A 1124 -9.36 -0.27 -28.06
N ALA A 1125 -9.72 0.14 -26.84
CA ALA A 1125 -10.74 -0.54 -26.04
C ALA A 1125 -12.15 -0.38 -26.64
N ALA A 1126 -12.47 0.78 -27.21
CA ALA A 1126 -13.74 1.02 -27.90
C ALA A 1126 -13.84 0.19 -29.21
N GLU A 1127 -12.75 0.05 -29.97
CA GLU A 1127 -12.68 -0.85 -31.14
C GLU A 1127 -12.90 -2.32 -30.72
N GLN A 1128 -12.19 -2.79 -29.70
CA GLN A 1128 -12.35 -4.15 -29.18
C GLN A 1128 -13.76 -4.42 -28.65
N ARG A 1129 -14.41 -3.40 -28.05
CA ARG A 1129 -15.81 -3.47 -27.62
C ARG A 1129 -16.74 -3.66 -28.82
N ARG A 1130 -16.59 -2.85 -29.88
CA ARG A 1130 -17.40 -2.98 -31.12
C ARG A 1130 -17.25 -4.36 -31.77
N VAL A 1131 -16.03 -4.89 -31.84
CA VAL A 1131 -15.78 -6.24 -32.38
C VAL A 1131 -16.53 -7.30 -31.56
N ARG A 1132 -16.49 -7.23 -30.23
CA ARG A 1132 -17.24 -8.16 -29.36
C ARG A 1132 -18.75 -7.99 -29.46
N GLU A 1133 -19.25 -6.76 -29.58
CA GLU A 1133 -20.68 -6.49 -29.77
C GLU A 1133 -21.19 -7.09 -31.11
N VAL A 1134 -20.36 -7.05 -32.18
CA VAL A 1134 -20.65 -7.73 -33.45
C VAL A 1134 -20.58 -9.26 -33.33
N GLU A 1135 -19.55 -9.82 -32.68
CA GLU A 1135 -19.44 -11.26 -32.44
C GLU A 1135 -20.60 -11.81 -31.59
N GLU A 1136 -20.99 -11.12 -30.52
CA GLU A 1136 -22.13 -11.50 -29.69
C GLU A 1136 -23.45 -11.35 -30.44
N GLY A 1137 -23.61 -10.30 -31.26
CA GLY A 1137 -24.76 -10.15 -32.14
C GLY A 1137 -24.91 -11.32 -33.11
N GLY A 1138 -23.82 -11.73 -33.76
CA GLY A 1138 -23.78 -12.90 -34.64
C GLY A 1138 -24.10 -14.22 -33.92
N ARG A 1139 -23.63 -14.40 -32.68
CA ARG A 1139 -23.98 -15.58 -31.86
C ARG A 1139 -25.46 -15.59 -31.48
N ARG A 1140 -26.04 -14.46 -31.07
CA ARG A 1140 -27.48 -14.35 -30.74
C ARG A 1140 -28.34 -14.66 -31.96
N GLN A 1141 -28.02 -14.07 -33.13
CA GLN A 1141 -28.73 -14.37 -34.37
C GLN A 1141 -28.66 -15.85 -34.76
N ALA A 1142 -27.52 -16.51 -34.53
CA ALA A 1142 -27.38 -17.96 -34.76
C ALA A 1142 -28.18 -18.81 -33.75
N GLU A 1143 -28.26 -18.37 -32.49
CA GLU A 1143 -29.05 -19.02 -31.43
C GLU A 1143 -30.56 -18.87 -31.67
N ASP A 1144 -31.02 -17.69 -32.08
CA ASP A 1144 -32.42 -17.41 -32.38
C ASP A 1144 -32.89 -18.17 -33.64
N LEU A 1145 -32.06 -18.24 -34.71
CA LEU A 1145 -32.32 -19.10 -35.87
C LEU A 1145 -32.36 -20.60 -35.51
N LEU A 1146 -31.70 -21.02 -34.43
CA LEU A 1146 -31.71 -22.40 -33.96
C LEU A 1146 -32.99 -22.67 -33.14
N ARG A 1147 -33.41 -21.72 -32.31
CA ARG A 1147 -34.73 -21.73 -31.63
C ARG A 1147 -35.89 -21.77 -32.61
N GLU A 1148 -35.89 -20.95 -33.66
CA GLU A 1148 -36.96 -20.94 -34.67
C GLU A 1148 -37.12 -22.33 -35.32
N ARG A 1149 -36.01 -23.03 -35.59
CA ARG A 1149 -36.02 -24.40 -36.11
C ARG A 1149 -36.51 -25.41 -35.09
N GLU A 1150 -36.09 -25.29 -33.83
CA GLU A 1150 -36.56 -26.16 -32.74
C GLU A 1150 -38.07 -25.97 -32.48
N ASP A 1151 -38.57 -24.73 -32.53
CA ASP A 1151 -39.99 -24.40 -32.42
C ASP A 1151 -40.82 -24.94 -33.61
N GLU A 1152 -40.29 -24.89 -34.84
CA GLU A 1152 -40.94 -25.54 -35.99
C GLU A 1152 -40.99 -27.07 -35.85
N VAL A 1153 -39.90 -27.69 -35.40
CA VAL A 1153 -39.84 -29.13 -35.14
C VAL A 1153 -40.83 -29.51 -34.03
N PHE A 1154 -40.84 -28.76 -32.92
CA PHE A 1154 -41.78 -28.97 -31.82
C PHE A 1154 -43.24 -28.83 -32.28
N ARG A 1155 -43.55 -27.81 -33.08
CA ARG A 1155 -44.90 -27.60 -33.64
C ARG A 1155 -45.36 -28.79 -34.51
N ARG A 1156 -44.46 -29.35 -35.33
CA ARG A 1156 -44.74 -30.57 -36.12
C ARG A 1156 -44.92 -31.81 -35.24
N VAL A 1157 -44.07 -32.00 -34.22
CA VAL A 1157 -44.21 -33.13 -33.28
C VAL A 1157 -45.51 -33.04 -32.49
N MET A 1158 -45.91 -31.84 -32.04
CA MET A 1158 -47.19 -31.63 -31.36
C MET A 1158 -48.39 -31.90 -32.29
N GLN A 1159 -48.29 -31.53 -33.57
CA GLN A 1159 -49.33 -31.87 -34.56
C GLN A 1159 -49.47 -33.39 -34.71
N VAL A 1160 -48.37 -34.13 -34.92
CA VAL A 1160 -48.39 -35.60 -35.02
C VAL A 1160 -48.89 -36.25 -33.73
N HIS A 1161 -48.59 -35.68 -32.56
CA HIS A 1161 -49.12 -36.19 -31.30
C HIS A 1161 -50.63 -35.93 -31.15
N GLN A 1162 -51.14 -34.80 -31.63
CA GLN A 1162 -52.58 -34.54 -31.68
C GLN A 1162 -53.30 -35.46 -32.67
N GLU A 1163 -52.73 -35.68 -33.85
CA GLU A 1163 -53.24 -36.62 -34.87
C GLU A 1163 -53.30 -38.04 -34.29
N THR A 1164 -52.19 -38.59 -33.79
CA THR A 1164 -52.18 -39.93 -33.17
C THR A 1164 -53.09 -40.06 -31.94
N SER A 1165 -53.26 -38.99 -31.13
CA SER A 1165 -54.21 -39.01 -30.02
C SER A 1165 -55.67 -39.01 -30.47
N ARG A 1166 -55.94 -38.45 -31.65
CA ARG A 1166 -57.27 -38.41 -32.26
C ARG A 1166 -57.60 -39.74 -32.91
N ASP A 1167 -56.68 -40.29 -33.70
CA ASP A 1167 -56.82 -41.60 -34.32
C ASP A 1167 -57.10 -42.68 -33.25
N PHE A 1168 -56.39 -42.66 -32.11
CA PHE A 1168 -56.66 -43.56 -30.99
C PHE A 1168 -58.05 -43.37 -30.36
N VAL A 1169 -58.55 -42.14 -30.27
CA VAL A 1169 -59.90 -41.87 -29.76
C VAL A 1169 -60.97 -42.34 -30.76
N ASP A 1170 -60.73 -42.13 -32.05
CA ASP A 1170 -61.64 -42.54 -33.12
C ASP A 1170 -61.68 -44.09 -33.22
N ASP A 1171 -60.54 -44.79 -33.10
CA ASP A 1171 -60.46 -46.26 -33.00
C ASP A 1171 -61.28 -46.80 -31.80
N VAL A 1172 -61.12 -46.20 -30.61
CA VAL A 1172 -61.87 -46.60 -29.40
C VAL A 1172 -63.37 -46.32 -29.55
N LEU A 1173 -63.75 -45.23 -30.23
CA LEU A 1173 -65.15 -44.92 -30.52
C LEU A 1173 -65.75 -45.91 -31.55
N GLU A 1174 -64.97 -46.35 -32.54
CA GLU A 1174 -65.41 -47.36 -33.51
C GLU A 1174 -65.55 -48.75 -32.85
N GLU A 1175 -64.62 -49.15 -31.97
CA GLU A 1175 -64.73 -50.38 -31.17
C GLU A 1175 -65.98 -50.38 -30.28
N VAL A 1176 -66.22 -49.29 -29.54
CA VAL A 1176 -67.44 -49.13 -28.70
C VAL A 1176 -68.72 -49.10 -29.55
N ALA A 1177 -68.71 -48.47 -30.73
CA ALA A 1177 -69.85 -48.47 -31.64
C ALA A 1177 -70.14 -49.89 -32.19
N LEU A 1178 -69.10 -50.66 -32.51
CA LEU A 1178 -69.21 -52.05 -32.92
C LEU A 1178 -69.79 -52.92 -31.80
N GLU A 1179 -69.27 -52.81 -30.56
CA GLU A 1179 -69.81 -53.53 -29.40
C GLU A 1179 -71.30 -53.21 -29.15
N GLN A 1180 -71.68 -51.92 -29.19
CA GLN A 1180 -73.08 -51.51 -29.02
C GLN A 1180 -73.97 -52.04 -30.15
N SER A 1181 -73.51 -51.97 -31.41
CA SER A 1181 -74.26 -52.50 -32.55
C SER A 1181 -74.46 -54.02 -32.46
N HIS A 1182 -73.44 -54.75 -31.98
CA HIS A 1182 -73.51 -56.19 -31.77
C HIS A 1182 -74.44 -56.55 -30.60
N ALA A 1183 -74.38 -55.81 -29.48
CA ALA A 1183 -75.30 -55.98 -28.37
C ALA A 1183 -76.77 -55.70 -28.78
N GLN A 1184 -77.00 -54.66 -29.59
CA GLN A 1184 -78.32 -54.33 -30.12
C GLN A 1184 -78.82 -55.40 -31.13
N ALA A 1185 -77.94 -55.91 -32.00
CA ALA A 1185 -78.28 -57.01 -32.90
C ALA A 1185 -78.64 -58.30 -32.15
N LEU A 1186 -77.96 -58.61 -31.05
CA LEU A 1186 -78.31 -59.74 -30.16
C LEU A 1186 -79.65 -59.52 -29.44
N LEU A 1187 -79.99 -58.29 -29.07
CA LEU A 1187 -81.31 -57.95 -28.52
C LEU A 1187 -82.42 -58.11 -29.58
N GLU A 1188 -82.22 -57.60 -30.79
CA GLU A 1188 -83.17 -57.82 -31.89
C GLU A 1188 -83.33 -59.30 -32.24
N LEU A 1189 -82.23 -60.07 -32.25
CA LEU A 1189 -82.29 -61.52 -32.47
C LEU A 1189 -83.09 -62.24 -31.39
N ARG A 1190 -82.97 -61.84 -30.10
CA ARG A 1190 -83.82 -62.40 -29.02
C ARG A 1190 -85.29 -62.02 -29.16
N VAL A 1191 -85.60 -60.78 -29.56
CA VAL A 1191 -86.99 -60.35 -29.79
C VAL A 1191 -87.60 -61.11 -30.98
N ARG A 1192 -86.82 -61.31 -32.05
CA ARG A 1192 -87.25 -62.12 -33.20
C ARG A 1192 -87.33 -63.61 -32.85
N SER A 1193 -86.41 -64.16 -32.05
CA SER A 1193 -86.49 -65.56 -31.62
C SER A 1193 -87.72 -65.76 -30.75
N ALA A 1194 -88.00 -64.90 -29.76
CA ALA A 1194 -89.22 -65.02 -28.93
C ALA A 1194 -90.52 -64.95 -29.77
N GLY A 1195 -90.53 -64.23 -30.88
CA GLY A 1195 -91.65 -64.24 -31.85
C GLY A 1195 -91.72 -65.52 -32.68
N VAL A 1196 -90.57 -66.08 -33.08
CA VAL A 1196 -90.46 -67.35 -33.81
C VAL A 1196 -90.76 -68.55 -32.90
N ASP A 1197 -90.30 -68.56 -31.66
CA ASP A 1197 -90.55 -69.59 -30.65
C ASP A 1197 -92.06 -69.76 -30.41
N GLY A 1198 -92.83 -68.65 -30.42
CA GLY A 1198 -94.29 -68.69 -30.37
C GLY A 1198 -94.94 -69.29 -31.62
N ILE A 1199 -94.35 -69.11 -32.80
CA ILE A 1199 -94.82 -69.71 -34.06
C ILE A 1199 -94.37 -71.18 -34.18
N VAL A 1200 -93.19 -71.53 -33.68
CA VAL A 1200 -92.68 -72.90 -33.64
C VAL A 1200 -93.50 -73.73 -32.66
N LEU A 1201 -93.80 -73.23 -31.45
CA LEU A 1201 -94.72 -73.89 -30.52
C LEU A 1201 -96.12 -74.08 -31.12
N GLN A 1202 -96.64 -73.10 -31.89
CA GLN A 1202 -97.90 -73.25 -32.61
C GLN A 1202 -97.82 -74.29 -33.74
N LEU A 1203 -96.70 -74.37 -34.46
CA LEU A 1203 -96.49 -75.38 -35.51
C LEU A 1203 -96.22 -76.77 -34.93
N GLU A 1204 -95.61 -76.89 -33.76
CA GLU A 1204 -95.45 -78.15 -33.02
C GLU A 1204 -96.80 -78.64 -32.49
N ASP A 1205 -97.62 -77.76 -31.89
CA ASP A 1205 -99.02 -78.06 -31.51
C ASP A 1205 -99.90 -78.43 -32.72
N GLU A 1206 -99.71 -77.80 -33.90
CA GLU A 1206 -100.44 -78.17 -35.13
C GLU A 1206 -99.94 -79.50 -35.73
N LEU A 1207 -98.64 -79.78 -35.70
CA LEU A 1207 -98.06 -81.02 -36.24
C LEU A 1207 -98.37 -82.26 -35.39
N ASP A 1208 -98.40 -82.14 -34.06
CA ASP A 1208 -98.72 -83.24 -33.14
C ASP A 1208 -100.19 -83.72 -33.26
N THR A 1209 -101.05 -82.99 -33.97
CA THR A 1209 -102.42 -83.45 -34.32
C THR A 1209 -102.50 -84.31 -35.59
N SER A 1210 -101.39 -84.55 -36.31
CA SER A 1210 -101.40 -85.37 -37.54
C SER A 1210 -100.26 -86.42 -37.63
N CYS A 1211 -100.65 -87.68 -37.37
CA CYS A 1211 -99.97 -88.94 -37.74
C CYS A 1211 -98.74 -89.43 -36.93
N CYS A 1212 -99.02 -90.42 -36.07
CA CYS A 1212 -98.14 -91.57 -35.81
C CYS A 1212 -98.47 -92.74 -36.80
N PRO A 1213 -97.67 -93.83 -36.89
CA PRO A 1213 -96.19 -93.92 -36.84
C PRO A 1213 -95.60 -94.90 -37.91
N THR A 1214 -94.27 -94.99 -38.07
CA THR A 1214 -93.46 -96.25 -37.98
C THR A 1214 -91.97 -96.11 -38.42
N SER A 1215 -91.07 -96.72 -37.62
CA SER A 1215 -89.72 -97.31 -37.91
C SER A 1215 -89.00 -97.06 -39.27
N SER A 1216 -87.67 -96.92 -39.40
CA SER A 1216 -86.48 -96.88 -38.51
C SER A 1216 -85.22 -96.70 -39.42
N GLY A 1217 -83.96 -96.48 -39.00
CA GLY A 1217 -83.31 -96.33 -37.68
C GLY A 1217 -81.78 -96.62 -37.78
N SER A 1218 -81.01 -96.36 -36.70
CA SER A 1218 -79.52 -96.52 -36.58
C SER A 1218 -78.65 -95.51 -37.35
N LYS A 1219 -77.48 -95.04 -36.89
CA LYS A 1219 -76.75 -95.15 -35.60
C LYS A 1219 -75.63 -94.07 -35.53
N CYS A 1220 -75.33 -93.54 -34.34
CA CYS A 1220 -74.00 -93.19 -33.75
C CYS A 1220 -72.87 -92.53 -34.60
N VAL A 1221 -71.97 -91.65 -34.11
CA VAL A 1221 -71.68 -91.06 -32.77
C VAL A 1221 -70.60 -89.95 -32.93
N ALA A 1222 -70.59 -88.94 -32.04
CA ALA A 1222 -69.50 -87.96 -31.77
C ALA A 1222 -69.10 -86.99 -32.91
N LYS A 1223 -68.62 -85.77 -32.62
CA LYS A 1223 -68.04 -85.26 -31.36
C LYS A 1223 -68.36 -83.78 -31.14
#